data_AF-A0A832E6N1-F1
#
_entry.id   AF-A0A832E6N1-F1
#
_cell.length_a   1.000
_cell.length_b   1.000
_cell.length_c   1.000
_cell.angle_alpha   90.00
_cell.angle_beta   90.00
_cell.angle_gamma   90.00
#
_symmetry.space_group_name_H-M   'P 1'
#
loop_
_entity.id
_entity.type
_entity.pdbx_description
1 polymer ?
#
loop_
_entity_poly.entity_id
_entity_poly.type
_entity_poly.pdbx_seq_one_letter_code
_entity_poly.pdbx_strand_id
1 'polypeptide(L)'
;RNPEEAAIRGKWSDTEFLDKVSELNPQLKDTQFADYHGHGWNFRAIFKRDRDGTLLDKDGQPVSDADPDKFKKAVHMASIHMDAGMHCMDCHFAQDSHGNGHIYGEVAQAIEIDCIDCHGTVDAYPTLLTSGPAAPPGGSDLRLLRNADGKRRFEWRDGKLYQRSALDNNLEWQVSLVKDSINKDHPDYNAKAARAKLMSTGKEQQWNVDVIPENRAHDNEKMACFTCHTSWMTSCAGCHLPIQANWKTERNKYEGGETRNYATYNPQVVRDQMFQLGKHGPAKGNRIVPVRSSSALVLSSTNANREKIYIQQPPVAASGYSSQAFAPHFPHTVRKTETKQCTDCHLSEENDNNAIMAQLLLQGTNFVNFVGYNTWVGTEGDINAIRVTEWDEPQAVIGSYLHRYAYPDWYKDHQSNNKVLTEAYPHSSGSVGCLQLRGEYLYVAEGSNGMQAYDVAGIANKGISQRFISAPFSPLGHDTQIDSKNATCVVLPTNQPIHPDRQHKGRYGLDDKAMEKLILETNLEQAFHPLYNYALITDAEEGLILTDINTLSDGEPRNNFLERKLTWNENGILNGARHVTIGGHYVYIAADAGLVVLNMDTPAQPKLVAVVPLKNARASALQFRYLFVTDASGIHVFDVTNPEQPKQVEQAHIQLDNANRIYVARTYAYVAAGKQGIAIIDVEKPEQPKLLELFNANGQLNDARDIVVASTNASLFAYVADGQNGLKVLQLTSPDTQPKFYGFSPEPKPQLIATYKTAYPALSVSKGLDRDRAVDETGHQIAVFGRIGSRPLTQEEMQKLYLDEKGKPWFVSNEVK
;
A
#
# COMPACT_ATOMS: atom_id res chain seq x y z
N ARG A 1 16.72 -27.28 -4.39
CA ARG A 1 17.46 -26.49 -3.37
C ARG A 1 17.05 -25.04 -3.58
N ASN A 2 16.77 -24.29 -2.51
CA ASN A 2 16.20 -22.94 -2.59
C ASN A 2 17.06 -22.04 -3.52
N PRO A 3 16.56 -21.64 -4.70
CA PRO A 3 17.34 -20.90 -5.69
C PRO A 3 17.43 -19.40 -5.38
N GLU A 4 16.75 -18.95 -4.32
CA GLU A 4 16.70 -17.55 -3.92
C GLU A 4 18.07 -17.03 -3.49
N GLU A 5 18.47 -15.86 -4.00
CA GLU A 5 19.77 -15.27 -3.69
C GLU A 5 19.89 -14.95 -2.19
N ALA A 6 18.82 -14.51 -1.53
CA ALA A 6 18.86 -14.30 -0.07
C ALA A 6 19.19 -15.58 0.72
N ALA A 7 18.95 -16.77 0.15
CA ALA A 7 19.22 -18.04 0.82
C ALA A 7 20.72 -18.36 0.95
N ILE A 8 21.61 -17.67 0.23
CA ILE A 8 23.06 -17.83 0.41
C ILE A 8 23.59 -17.12 1.67
N ARG A 9 22.82 -16.20 2.26
CA ARG A 9 23.21 -15.40 3.44
C ARG A 9 22.64 -15.92 4.75
N GLY A 10 22.11 -17.14 4.75
CA GLY A 10 21.55 -17.78 5.94
C GLY A 10 21.34 -19.28 5.75
N LYS A 11 20.60 -19.89 6.66
CA LYS A 11 20.25 -21.32 6.60
C LYS A 11 19.00 -21.61 5.75
N TRP A 12 18.56 -20.67 4.91
CA TRP A 12 17.29 -20.79 4.16
C TRP A 12 17.36 -21.74 2.97
N SER A 13 18.55 -22.26 2.66
CA SER A 13 18.75 -23.34 1.69
C SER A 13 18.88 -24.72 2.34
N ASP A 14 18.98 -24.77 3.67
CA ASP A 14 19.09 -25.99 4.47
C ASP A 14 17.68 -26.51 4.81
N THR A 15 17.30 -27.62 4.19
CA THR A 15 15.98 -28.22 4.37
C THR A 15 15.75 -28.75 5.78
N GLU A 16 16.80 -29.22 6.47
CA GLU A 16 16.66 -29.69 7.85
C GLU A 16 16.41 -28.50 8.79
N PHE A 17 17.10 -27.37 8.54
CA PHE A 17 16.82 -26.14 9.27
C PHE A 17 15.40 -25.63 9.02
N LEU A 18 14.93 -25.60 7.77
CA LEU A 18 13.59 -25.12 7.43
C LEU A 18 12.49 -26.00 8.05
N ASP A 19 12.65 -27.32 7.98
CA ASP A 19 11.71 -28.29 8.56
C ASP A 19 11.56 -28.11 10.08
N LYS A 20 12.68 -27.80 10.77
CA LYS A 20 12.73 -27.64 12.23
C LYS A 20 12.69 -26.19 12.70
N VAL A 21 12.44 -25.22 11.82
CA VAL A 21 12.57 -23.78 12.18
C VAL A 21 11.60 -23.38 13.30
N SER A 22 10.41 -24.01 13.34
CA SER A 22 9.40 -23.79 14.37
C SER A 22 9.81 -24.34 15.74
N GLU A 23 10.72 -25.33 15.79
CA GLU A 23 11.31 -25.83 17.05
C GLU A 23 12.19 -24.79 17.75
N LEU A 24 12.62 -23.75 17.02
CA LEU A 24 13.38 -22.63 17.58
C LEU A 24 12.50 -21.65 18.35
N ASN A 25 11.17 -21.70 18.21
CA ASN A 25 10.22 -20.78 18.85
C ASN A 25 10.50 -20.48 20.34
N PRO A 26 10.86 -21.46 21.21
CA PRO A 26 11.20 -21.18 22.61
C PRO A 26 12.43 -20.27 22.82
N GLN A 27 13.28 -20.12 21.80
CA GLN A 27 14.50 -19.29 21.84
C GLN A 27 14.29 -17.92 21.15
N LEU A 28 13.22 -17.76 20.36
CA LEU A 28 12.96 -16.54 19.60
C LEU A 28 12.25 -15.49 20.45
N LYS A 29 12.68 -14.23 20.32
CA LYS A 29 12.18 -13.11 21.13
C LYS A 29 11.12 -12.26 20.44
N ASP A 30 11.25 -12.07 19.12
CA ASP A 30 10.46 -11.07 18.38
C ASP A 30 9.48 -11.69 17.40
N THR A 31 9.76 -12.92 16.95
CA THR A 31 9.00 -13.64 15.92
C THR A 31 8.75 -15.07 16.36
N GLN A 32 7.61 -15.62 15.96
CA GLN A 32 7.30 -17.05 16.09
C GLN A 32 6.95 -17.60 14.71
N PHE A 33 7.40 -18.81 14.41
CA PHE A 33 7.04 -19.53 13.20
C PHE A 33 5.82 -20.41 13.45
N ALA A 34 4.90 -20.45 12.48
CA ALA A 34 3.82 -21.42 12.44
C ALA A 34 4.31 -22.73 11.79
N ASP A 35 3.50 -23.79 11.88
CA ASP A 35 3.86 -25.14 11.42
C ASP A 35 4.25 -25.20 9.93
N TYR A 36 5.26 -26.02 9.62
CA TYR A 36 5.85 -26.18 8.30
C TYR A 36 5.09 -27.24 7.49
N HIS A 37 4.15 -26.80 6.66
CA HIS A 37 3.48 -27.70 5.71
C HIS A 37 4.22 -27.72 4.37
N GLY A 38 5.38 -28.40 4.30
CA GLY A 38 5.89 -29.11 3.12
C GLY A 38 6.17 -28.38 1.79
N HIS A 39 5.95 -27.06 1.66
CA HIS A 39 6.04 -26.34 0.38
C HIS A 39 7.30 -25.47 0.23
N GLY A 40 8.29 -25.58 1.12
CA GLY A 40 9.51 -24.76 1.05
C GLY A 40 9.38 -23.35 1.61
N TRP A 41 8.26 -23.01 2.29
CA TRP A 41 8.00 -21.69 2.87
C TRP A 41 7.89 -21.76 4.39
N ASN A 42 8.49 -20.78 5.08
CA ASN A 42 8.31 -20.58 6.51
C ASN A 42 7.16 -19.60 6.74
N PHE A 43 6.19 -20.00 7.56
CA PHE A 43 5.07 -19.14 7.92
C PHE A 43 5.33 -18.49 9.27
N ARG A 44 4.97 -17.22 9.41
CA ARG A 44 5.01 -16.50 10.68
C ARG A 44 3.68 -16.69 11.41
N ALA A 45 3.71 -17.08 12.68
CA ALA A 45 2.52 -17.07 13.53
C ALA A 45 2.07 -15.63 13.80
N ILE A 46 0.76 -15.39 13.76
CA ILE A 46 0.18 -14.04 13.86
C ILE A 46 -0.55 -13.90 15.18
N PHE A 47 -0.23 -12.85 15.94
CA PHE A 47 -0.79 -12.62 17.28
C PHE A 47 -1.57 -11.31 17.33
N LYS A 48 -2.62 -11.30 18.15
CA LYS A 48 -3.46 -10.12 18.41
C LYS A 48 -2.61 -9.00 19.00
N ARG A 49 -2.76 -7.80 18.44
CA ARG A 49 -2.08 -6.58 18.87
C ARG A 49 -3.02 -5.38 18.86
N ASP A 50 -2.70 -4.38 19.67
CA ASP A 50 -3.27 -3.03 19.51
C ASP A 50 -2.63 -2.30 18.30
N ARG A 51 -3.04 -1.04 18.08
CA ARG A 51 -2.53 -0.22 16.97
C ARG A 51 -1.03 0.04 17.10
N ASP A 52 -0.52 0.28 18.31
CA ASP A 52 0.90 0.54 18.57
C ASP A 52 1.77 -0.70 18.37
N GLY A 53 1.15 -1.88 18.40
CA GLY A 53 1.79 -3.18 18.25
C GLY A 53 2.03 -3.92 19.56
N THR A 54 1.46 -3.48 20.68
CA THR A 54 1.49 -4.23 21.95
C THR A 54 0.69 -5.52 21.80
N LEU A 55 1.23 -6.64 22.27
CA LEU A 55 0.52 -7.93 22.29
C LEU A 55 -0.69 -7.85 23.23
N LEU A 56 -1.79 -8.50 22.86
CA LEU A 56 -3.02 -8.56 23.66
C LEU A 56 -3.39 -10.00 23.99
N ASP A 57 -3.84 -10.21 25.23
CA ASP A 57 -4.42 -11.48 25.65
C ASP A 57 -5.90 -11.62 25.23
N LYS A 58 -6.53 -12.72 25.66
CA LYS A 58 -7.93 -13.04 25.36
C LYS A 58 -8.92 -12.01 25.89
N ASP A 59 -8.57 -11.36 27.01
CA ASP A 59 -9.39 -10.37 27.69
C ASP A 59 -9.09 -8.95 27.18
N GLY A 60 -8.16 -8.83 26.22
CA GLY A 60 -7.74 -7.56 25.62
C GLY A 60 -6.75 -6.79 26.47
N GLN A 61 -6.15 -7.40 27.49
CA GLN A 61 -5.15 -6.76 28.33
C GLN A 61 -3.77 -6.80 27.65
N PRO A 62 -2.95 -5.76 27.82
CA PRO A 62 -1.62 -5.70 27.23
C PRO A 62 -0.68 -6.74 27.87
N VAL A 63 0.06 -7.44 27.02
CA VAL A 63 1.12 -8.38 27.39
C VAL A 63 2.47 -7.69 27.17
N SER A 64 3.31 -7.66 28.22
CA SER A 64 4.61 -6.98 28.18
C SER A 64 5.58 -7.60 27.19
N ASP A 65 6.33 -6.78 26.46
CA ASP A 65 7.38 -7.23 25.53
C ASP A 65 8.56 -7.91 26.24
N ALA A 66 8.77 -7.60 27.53
CA ALA A 66 9.81 -8.16 28.38
C ALA A 66 9.43 -9.52 29.00
N ASP A 67 8.17 -9.94 28.86
CA ASP A 67 7.69 -11.21 29.39
C ASP A 67 8.19 -12.38 28.52
N PRO A 68 8.95 -13.34 29.08
CA PRO A 68 9.47 -14.48 28.32
C PRO A 68 8.37 -15.41 27.80
N ASP A 69 7.17 -15.39 28.41
CA ASP A 69 6.02 -16.20 28.01
C ASP A 69 4.98 -15.39 27.21
N LYS A 70 5.32 -14.20 26.71
CA LYS A 70 4.37 -13.29 26.03
C LYS A 70 3.56 -13.95 24.92
N PHE A 71 4.17 -14.81 24.10
CA PHE A 71 3.48 -15.50 23.00
C PHE A 71 2.51 -16.59 23.48
N LYS A 72 2.70 -17.15 24.68
CA LYS A 72 1.74 -18.09 25.29
C LYS A 72 0.53 -17.37 25.85
N LYS A 73 0.70 -16.11 26.27
CA LYS A 73 -0.36 -15.25 26.85
C LYS A 73 -1.17 -14.53 25.76
N ALA A 74 -0.51 -14.12 24.69
CA ALA A 74 -1.13 -13.43 23.57
C ALA A 74 -2.03 -14.37 22.74
N VAL A 75 -3.09 -13.81 22.16
CA VAL A 75 -3.99 -14.60 21.29
C VAL A 75 -3.33 -14.88 19.95
N HIS A 76 -3.11 -16.14 19.62
CA HIS A 76 -2.77 -16.57 18.26
C HIS A 76 -4.01 -16.47 17.36
N MET A 77 -3.93 -15.68 16.28
CA MET A 77 -5.06 -15.37 15.40
C MET A 77 -5.23 -16.41 14.27
N ALA A 78 -5.25 -17.69 14.59
CA ALA A 78 -5.62 -18.73 13.63
C ALA A 78 -7.14 -18.69 13.32
N SER A 79 -7.59 -19.33 12.25
CA SER A 79 -9.03 -19.46 11.97
C SER A 79 -9.74 -20.16 13.13
N ILE A 80 -10.93 -19.67 13.54
CA ILE A 80 -11.76 -20.38 14.53
C ILE A 80 -12.15 -21.78 14.05
N HIS A 81 -12.26 -21.97 12.72
CA HIS A 81 -12.51 -23.27 12.12
C HIS A 81 -11.35 -24.24 12.37
N MET A 82 -10.11 -23.76 12.21
CA MET A 82 -8.92 -24.56 12.50
C MET A 82 -8.78 -24.84 14.00
N ASP A 83 -9.07 -23.85 14.86
CA ASP A 83 -9.08 -24.03 16.32
C ASP A 83 -10.11 -25.07 16.77
N ALA A 84 -11.23 -25.22 16.05
CA ALA A 84 -12.23 -26.26 16.28
C ALA A 84 -11.83 -27.64 15.73
N GLY A 85 -10.71 -27.73 15.00
CA GLY A 85 -10.19 -28.95 14.37
C GLY A 85 -10.72 -29.24 12.96
N MET A 86 -11.25 -28.23 12.26
CA MET A 86 -11.64 -28.39 10.85
C MET A 86 -10.42 -28.46 9.92
N HIS A 87 -10.55 -29.28 8.88
CA HIS A 87 -9.64 -29.35 7.73
C HIS A 87 -10.34 -28.94 6.43
N CYS A 88 -9.58 -28.81 5.33
CA CYS A 88 -10.12 -28.34 4.04
C CYS A 88 -11.38 -29.11 3.59
N MET A 89 -11.41 -30.44 3.75
CA MET A 89 -12.54 -31.32 3.37
C MET A 89 -13.82 -31.09 4.19
N ASP A 90 -13.72 -30.41 5.33
CA ASP A 90 -14.89 -30.07 6.14
C ASP A 90 -15.70 -28.94 5.51
N CYS A 91 -15.09 -28.11 4.66
CA CYS A 91 -15.76 -27.02 3.95
C CYS A 91 -15.73 -27.15 2.42
N HIS A 92 -14.74 -27.84 1.85
CA HIS A 92 -14.62 -28.09 0.43
C HIS A 92 -15.09 -29.50 0.09
N PHE A 93 -16.20 -29.61 -0.63
CA PHE A 93 -16.86 -30.89 -0.88
C PHE A 93 -16.38 -31.55 -2.17
N ALA A 94 -17.14 -32.56 -2.63
CA ALA A 94 -16.76 -33.38 -3.78
C ALA A 94 -16.44 -32.53 -5.00
N GLN A 95 -17.25 -31.52 -5.32
CA GLN A 95 -17.01 -30.67 -6.48
C GLN A 95 -15.85 -29.69 -6.29
N ASP A 96 -15.72 -29.06 -5.13
CA ASP A 96 -14.55 -28.20 -4.84
C ASP A 96 -13.24 -28.98 -4.95
N SER A 97 -13.25 -30.27 -4.58
CA SER A 97 -12.06 -31.12 -4.53
C SER A 97 -11.76 -31.85 -5.85
N HIS A 98 -12.79 -32.28 -6.59
CA HIS A 98 -12.64 -33.12 -7.80
C HIS A 98 -13.06 -32.41 -9.09
N GLY A 99 -13.67 -31.22 -8.98
CA GLY A 99 -14.27 -30.49 -10.09
C GLY A 99 -15.59 -31.10 -10.57
N ASN A 100 -16.23 -30.41 -11.53
CA ASN A 100 -17.43 -30.86 -12.25
C ASN A 100 -17.17 -31.05 -13.75
N GLY A 101 -15.90 -31.09 -14.16
CA GLY A 101 -15.50 -31.14 -15.57
C GLY A 101 -15.58 -29.81 -16.32
N HIS A 102 -16.04 -28.72 -15.68
CA HIS A 102 -16.02 -27.38 -16.26
C HIS A 102 -14.66 -26.70 -16.04
N ILE A 103 -14.16 -26.01 -17.07
CA ILE A 103 -12.94 -25.19 -16.97
C ILE A 103 -13.38 -23.77 -16.64
N TYR A 104 -13.08 -23.35 -15.42
CA TYR A 104 -13.37 -22.01 -14.94
C TYR A 104 -12.29 -21.00 -15.35
N GLY A 105 -12.70 -19.74 -15.59
CA GLY A 105 -11.78 -18.65 -15.88
C GLY A 105 -10.97 -18.20 -14.66
N GLU A 106 -11.48 -18.46 -13.45
CA GLU A 106 -10.78 -18.19 -12.19
C GLU A 106 -11.21 -19.16 -11.08
N VAL A 107 -10.31 -19.42 -10.12
CA VAL A 107 -10.53 -20.37 -9.00
C VAL A 107 -11.79 -20.05 -8.18
N ALA A 108 -12.12 -18.76 -8.00
CA ALA A 108 -13.28 -18.36 -7.20
C ALA A 108 -14.63 -18.76 -7.81
N GLN A 109 -14.69 -18.93 -9.14
CA GLN A 109 -15.88 -19.42 -9.84
C GLN A 109 -16.11 -20.92 -9.64
N ALA A 110 -15.07 -21.66 -9.22
CA ALA A 110 -15.14 -23.09 -8.95
C ALA A 110 -15.62 -23.41 -7.52
N ILE A 111 -15.83 -22.39 -6.68
CA ILE A 111 -16.24 -22.57 -5.28
C ILE A 111 -17.73 -22.88 -5.21
N GLU A 112 -18.08 -24.01 -4.60
CA GLU A 112 -19.46 -24.48 -4.49
C GLU A 112 -20.20 -23.91 -3.27
N ILE A 113 -19.50 -23.69 -2.16
CA ILE A 113 -20.09 -23.27 -0.88
C ILE A 113 -19.98 -21.76 -0.63
N ASP A 114 -20.96 -21.18 0.07
CA ASP A 114 -20.87 -19.87 0.74
C ASP A 114 -21.11 -20.02 2.27
N CYS A 115 -20.70 -19.03 3.05
CA CYS A 115 -20.80 -19.05 4.52
C CYS A 115 -22.25 -19.26 4.99
N ILE A 116 -23.21 -18.66 4.27
CA ILE A 116 -24.63 -18.71 4.63
C ILE A 116 -25.23 -20.12 4.51
N ASP A 117 -24.60 -21.01 3.72
CA ASP A 117 -25.08 -22.38 3.50
C ASP A 117 -25.03 -23.21 4.79
N CYS A 118 -24.09 -22.89 5.68
CA CYS A 118 -23.92 -23.52 6.99
C CYS A 118 -24.34 -22.62 8.16
N HIS A 119 -24.17 -21.30 8.05
CA HIS A 119 -24.42 -20.37 9.16
C HIS A 119 -25.79 -19.68 9.10
N GLY A 120 -26.47 -19.72 7.95
CA GLY A 120 -27.72 -19.01 7.71
C GLY A 120 -27.53 -17.50 7.53
N THR A 121 -28.65 -16.79 7.54
CA THR A 121 -28.73 -15.34 7.45
C THR A 121 -29.37 -14.77 8.71
N VAL A 122 -29.58 -13.45 8.75
CA VAL A 122 -30.37 -12.82 9.81
C VAL A 122 -31.80 -13.34 9.83
N ASP A 123 -32.39 -13.59 8.65
CA ASP A 123 -33.82 -13.88 8.51
C ASP A 123 -34.10 -15.39 8.50
N ALA A 124 -33.15 -16.21 8.05
CA ALA A 124 -33.34 -17.64 7.86
C ALA A 124 -32.20 -18.48 8.45
N TYR A 125 -32.57 -19.64 9.00
CA TYR A 125 -31.62 -20.72 9.30
C TYR A 125 -31.02 -21.28 7.98
N PRO A 126 -29.81 -21.86 8.03
CA PRO A 126 -29.17 -22.42 6.83
C PRO A 126 -30.04 -23.49 6.18
N THR A 127 -30.15 -23.44 4.86
CA THR A 127 -30.84 -24.46 4.06
C THR A 127 -30.05 -25.76 3.96
N LEU A 128 -28.73 -25.69 4.18
CA LEU A 128 -27.77 -26.77 3.88
C LEU A 128 -27.76 -27.18 2.40
N LEU A 129 -28.16 -26.26 1.52
CA LEU A 129 -27.99 -26.35 0.07
C LEU A 129 -26.88 -25.39 -0.33
N THR A 130 -25.92 -25.85 -1.13
CA THR A 130 -24.81 -25.00 -1.56
C THR A 130 -25.27 -23.86 -2.48
N SER A 131 -24.71 -22.66 -2.32
CA SER A 131 -25.12 -21.45 -3.07
C SER A 131 -23.97 -20.72 -3.77
N GLY A 132 -22.76 -21.27 -3.75
CA GLY A 132 -21.59 -20.67 -4.38
C GLY A 132 -21.67 -20.68 -5.92
N PRO A 133 -20.76 -19.99 -6.62
CA PRO A 133 -20.81 -19.85 -8.08
C PRO A 133 -20.75 -21.17 -8.86
N ALA A 134 -20.12 -22.20 -8.28
CA ALA A 134 -20.06 -23.53 -8.88
C ALA A 134 -21.23 -24.44 -8.46
N ALA A 135 -22.09 -24.01 -7.53
CA ALA A 135 -23.19 -24.85 -7.07
C ALA A 135 -24.10 -25.27 -8.25
N PRO A 136 -24.53 -26.54 -8.31
CA PRO A 136 -25.48 -26.97 -9.33
C PRO A 136 -26.83 -26.25 -9.17
N PRO A 137 -27.72 -26.23 -10.19
CA PRO A 137 -29.06 -25.67 -10.05
C PRO A 137 -29.80 -26.28 -8.86
N GLY A 138 -30.17 -25.45 -7.88
CA GLY A 138 -30.81 -25.88 -6.63
C GLY A 138 -29.85 -26.24 -5.49
N GLY A 139 -28.55 -26.22 -5.73
CA GLY A 139 -27.49 -26.52 -4.75
C GLY A 139 -27.32 -28.01 -4.46
N SER A 140 -26.13 -28.39 -4.00
CA SER A 140 -25.88 -29.72 -3.45
C SER A 140 -26.42 -29.81 -2.03
N ASP A 141 -27.11 -30.91 -1.74
CA ASP A 141 -27.73 -31.14 -0.44
C ASP A 141 -26.75 -31.73 0.58
N LEU A 142 -26.23 -30.85 1.46
CA LEU A 142 -25.27 -31.22 2.50
C LEU A 142 -25.89 -32.13 3.57
N ARG A 143 -27.22 -32.22 3.67
CA ARG A 143 -27.93 -33.10 4.62
C ARG A 143 -27.82 -34.57 4.24
N LEU A 144 -27.54 -34.85 2.97
CA LEU A 144 -27.33 -36.19 2.44
C LEU A 144 -25.87 -36.65 2.62
N LEU A 145 -24.96 -35.73 2.93
CA LEU A 145 -23.54 -36.00 3.01
C LEU A 145 -23.23 -36.84 4.25
N ARG A 146 -22.44 -37.89 4.06
CA ARG A 146 -22.06 -38.83 5.12
C ARG A 146 -20.54 -38.97 5.21
N ASN A 147 -20.05 -39.20 6.42
CA ASN A 147 -18.66 -39.57 6.64
C ASN A 147 -18.44 -41.07 6.35
N ALA A 148 -17.18 -41.50 6.35
CA ALA A 148 -16.81 -42.89 6.09
C ALA A 148 -17.41 -43.88 7.11
N ASP A 149 -17.77 -43.40 8.31
CA ASP A 149 -18.47 -44.18 9.34
C ASP A 149 -20.00 -44.29 9.12
N GLY A 150 -20.51 -43.71 8.03
CA GLY A 150 -21.92 -43.73 7.64
C GLY A 150 -22.80 -42.70 8.36
N LYS A 151 -22.29 -41.96 9.35
CA LYS A 151 -23.04 -40.90 10.02
C LYS A 151 -23.20 -39.69 9.10
N ARG A 152 -24.28 -38.93 9.29
CA ARG A 152 -24.48 -37.66 8.57
C ARG A 152 -23.39 -36.67 8.97
N ARG A 153 -22.83 -35.96 8.00
CA ARG A 153 -21.85 -34.91 8.26
C ARG A 153 -22.50 -33.70 8.93
N PHE A 154 -23.68 -33.30 8.44
CA PHE A 154 -24.49 -32.23 9.03
C PHE A 154 -25.76 -32.81 9.64
N GLU A 155 -26.07 -32.44 10.88
CA GLU A 155 -27.22 -32.95 11.61
C GLU A 155 -27.83 -31.91 12.55
N TRP A 156 -29.14 -31.75 12.48
CA TRP A 156 -29.91 -30.98 13.45
C TRP A 156 -30.28 -31.85 14.64
N ARG A 157 -29.95 -31.40 15.85
CA ARG A 157 -30.29 -32.05 17.13
C ARG A 157 -30.78 -31.00 18.10
N ASP A 158 -31.99 -31.16 18.62
CA ASP A 158 -32.60 -30.24 19.61
C ASP A 158 -32.54 -28.76 19.20
N GLY A 159 -32.85 -28.48 17.92
CA GLY A 159 -32.83 -27.12 17.38
C GLY A 159 -31.42 -26.55 17.10
N LYS A 160 -30.36 -27.33 17.30
CA LYS A 160 -28.97 -26.94 17.03
C LYS A 160 -28.42 -27.68 15.83
N LEU A 161 -27.67 -26.99 14.98
CA LEU A 161 -26.95 -27.60 13.87
C LEU A 161 -25.56 -28.04 14.33
N TYR A 162 -25.22 -29.29 14.02
CA TYR A 162 -23.89 -29.84 14.25
C TYR A 162 -23.27 -30.29 12.94
N GLN A 163 -21.95 -30.17 12.89
CA GLN A 163 -21.13 -30.72 11.82
C GLN A 163 -20.05 -31.63 12.42
N ARG A 164 -19.81 -32.75 11.76
CA ARG A 164 -18.78 -33.73 12.12
C ARG A 164 -17.54 -33.56 11.26
N SER A 165 -16.36 -33.74 11.85
CA SER A 165 -15.11 -33.77 11.10
C SER A 165 -15.12 -34.94 10.11
N ALA A 166 -14.61 -34.70 8.91
CA ALA A 166 -14.39 -35.72 7.90
C ALA A 166 -13.17 -36.61 8.19
N LEU A 167 -12.26 -36.16 9.05
CA LEU A 167 -10.99 -36.84 9.34
C LEU A 167 -10.93 -37.44 10.74
N ASP A 168 -11.66 -36.89 11.71
CA ASP A 168 -11.77 -37.43 13.07
C ASP A 168 -13.22 -37.79 13.44
N ASN A 169 -13.50 -39.08 13.53
CA ASN A 169 -14.84 -39.60 13.85
C ASN A 169 -15.32 -39.27 15.27
N ASN A 170 -14.43 -38.81 16.15
CA ASN A 170 -14.76 -38.41 17.52
C ASN A 170 -14.99 -36.90 17.65
N LEU A 171 -14.75 -36.13 16.58
CA LEU A 171 -14.82 -34.69 16.60
C LEU A 171 -16.09 -34.19 15.89
N GLU A 172 -16.89 -33.41 16.61
CA GLU A 172 -18.02 -32.66 16.07
C GLU A 172 -18.15 -31.32 16.79
N TRP A 173 -18.71 -30.32 16.12
CA TRP A 173 -18.90 -28.98 16.65
C TRP A 173 -20.31 -28.47 16.37
N GLN A 174 -20.83 -27.66 17.30
CA GLN A 174 -22.06 -26.90 17.09
C GLN A 174 -21.75 -25.73 16.15
N VAL A 175 -22.46 -25.68 15.02
CA VAL A 175 -22.34 -24.58 14.06
C VAL A 175 -22.96 -23.33 14.66
N SER A 176 -22.26 -22.19 14.56
CA SER A 176 -22.78 -20.90 15.03
C SER A 176 -23.76 -20.32 14.03
N LEU A 177 -24.99 -20.04 14.44
CA LEU A 177 -26.06 -19.60 13.55
C LEU A 177 -26.29 -18.09 13.67
N VAL A 178 -26.36 -17.40 12.53
CA VAL A 178 -26.49 -15.93 12.51
C VAL A 178 -27.77 -15.49 13.20
N LYS A 179 -28.89 -16.15 12.89
CA LYS A 179 -30.22 -15.87 13.47
C LYS A 179 -30.25 -15.98 14.98
N ASP A 180 -29.51 -16.93 15.55
CA ASP A 180 -29.41 -17.12 16.99
C ASP A 180 -28.58 -16.00 17.65
N SER A 181 -27.49 -15.59 17.00
CA SER A 181 -26.60 -14.54 17.52
C SER A 181 -27.23 -13.14 17.56
N ILE A 182 -28.30 -12.91 16.78
CA ILE A 182 -29.00 -11.61 16.71
C ILE A 182 -30.31 -11.59 17.50
N ASN A 183 -30.77 -12.74 17.98
CA ASN A 183 -32.02 -12.87 18.74
C ASN A 183 -31.78 -12.62 20.22
N LYS A 184 -32.36 -11.54 20.78
CA LYS A 184 -32.20 -11.14 22.19
C LYS A 184 -32.68 -12.20 23.19
N ASP A 185 -33.60 -13.06 22.78
CA ASP A 185 -34.18 -14.11 23.64
C ASP A 185 -33.40 -15.42 23.56
N HIS A 186 -32.38 -15.51 22.70
CA HIS A 186 -31.56 -16.71 22.53
C HIS A 186 -30.29 -16.67 23.41
N PRO A 187 -29.85 -17.79 24.03
CA PRO A 187 -28.65 -17.82 24.87
C PRO A 187 -27.36 -17.38 24.18
N ASP A 188 -27.26 -17.55 22.86
CA ASP A 188 -26.10 -17.17 22.05
C ASP A 188 -26.14 -15.71 21.56
N TYR A 189 -27.08 -14.88 22.07
CA TYR A 189 -27.20 -13.48 21.69
C TYR A 189 -25.89 -12.70 21.85
N ASN A 190 -25.55 -11.92 20.84
CA ASN A 190 -24.42 -11.02 20.86
C ASN A 190 -24.84 -9.63 20.36
N ALA A 191 -24.86 -8.65 21.26
CA ALA A 191 -25.31 -7.29 20.95
C ALA A 191 -24.46 -6.60 19.86
N LYS A 192 -23.14 -6.88 19.79
CA LYS A 192 -22.27 -6.35 18.73
C LYS A 192 -22.61 -6.96 17.37
N ALA A 193 -22.82 -8.27 17.31
CA ALA A 193 -23.23 -8.97 16.09
C ALA A 193 -24.61 -8.47 15.61
N ALA A 194 -25.57 -8.35 16.53
CA ALA A 194 -26.90 -7.81 16.25
C ALA A 194 -26.81 -6.38 15.69
N ARG A 195 -26.06 -5.49 16.34
CA ARG A 195 -25.84 -4.12 15.85
C ARG A 195 -25.25 -4.12 14.45
N ALA A 196 -24.18 -4.88 14.20
CA ALA A 196 -23.55 -4.92 12.88
C ALA A 196 -24.49 -5.44 11.79
N LYS A 197 -25.23 -6.52 12.04
CA LYS A 197 -26.08 -7.19 11.03
C LYS A 197 -27.44 -6.53 10.82
N LEU A 198 -27.97 -5.82 11.81
CA LEU A 198 -29.27 -5.15 11.76
C LEU A 198 -29.17 -3.64 11.56
N MET A 199 -27.95 -3.10 11.42
CA MET A 199 -27.72 -1.68 11.16
C MET A 199 -28.42 -1.23 9.88
N SER A 200 -29.23 -0.17 9.98
CA SER A 200 -29.80 0.51 8.82
C SER A 200 -28.75 1.30 8.05
N THR A 201 -29.02 1.54 6.76
CA THR A 201 -28.24 2.46 5.91
C THR A 201 -28.41 3.93 6.29
N GLY A 202 -29.36 4.26 7.18
CA GLY A 202 -29.64 5.62 7.64
C GLY A 202 -28.65 6.13 8.71
N LYS A 203 -28.46 7.45 8.75
CA LYS A 203 -27.49 8.14 9.64
C LYS A 203 -27.81 8.04 11.13
N GLU A 204 -29.07 7.75 11.47
CA GLU A 204 -29.50 7.57 12.85
C GLU A 204 -28.89 6.32 13.49
N GLN A 205 -28.17 5.51 12.71
CA GLN A 205 -27.55 4.26 13.15
C GLN A 205 -28.56 3.35 13.87
N GLN A 206 -29.83 3.41 13.44
CA GLN A 206 -30.86 2.55 13.98
C GLN A 206 -30.53 1.10 13.62
N TRP A 207 -30.63 0.22 14.62
CA TRP A 207 -30.41 -1.20 14.44
C TRP A 207 -31.41 -1.97 15.31
N ASN A 208 -32.26 -2.77 14.66
CA ASN A 208 -33.20 -3.69 15.30
C ASN A 208 -33.76 -4.64 14.24
N VAL A 209 -34.59 -5.59 14.67
CA VAL A 209 -35.23 -6.57 13.78
C VAL A 209 -36.25 -5.94 12.82
N ASP A 210 -36.69 -4.71 13.08
CA ASP A 210 -37.65 -3.97 12.23
C ASP A 210 -36.96 -3.31 11.03
N VAL A 211 -35.63 -3.23 11.01
CA VAL A 211 -34.87 -2.81 9.83
C VAL A 211 -35.02 -3.87 8.74
N ILE A 212 -35.87 -3.55 7.76
CA ILE A 212 -36.15 -4.42 6.61
C ILE A 212 -34.86 -4.72 5.82
N PRO A 213 -34.73 -5.92 5.23
CA PRO A 213 -33.49 -6.38 4.59
C PRO A 213 -32.88 -5.40 3.58
N GLU A 214 -33.70 -4.72 2.77
CA GLU A 214 -33.26 -3.80 1.72
C GLU A 214 -32.52 -2.58 2.29
N ASN A 215 -32.88 -2.19 3.51
CA ASN A 215 -32.35 -1.04 4.22
C ASN A 215 -31.20 -1.39 5.17
N ARG A 216 -30.75 -2.67 5.22
CA ARG A 216 -29.60 -3.05 6.04
C ARG A 216 -28.29 -2.61 5.38
N ALA A 217 -27.38 -2.05 6.16
CA ALA A 217 -26.08 -1.55 5.70
C ALA A 217 -25.11 -2.69 5.31
N HIS A 218 -25.25 -3.85 5.95
CA HIS A 218 -24.32 -4.99 5.82
C HIS A 218 -25.04 -6.28 5.40
N ASP A 219 -26.03 -6.16 4.50
CA ASP A 219 -26.69 -7.34 3.95
C ASP A 219 -25.72 -8.22 3.14
N ASN A 220 -26.08 -9.50 3.01
CA ASN A 220 -25.22 -10.53 2.43
C ASN A 220 -25.05 -10.40 0.90
N GLU A 221 -25.91 -9.64 0.23
CA GLU A 221 -25.83 -9.36 -1.22
C GLU A 221 -24.87 -8.21 -1.52
N LYS A 222 -24.71 -7.26 -0.59
CA LYS A 222 -23.79 -6.12 -0.75
C LYS A 222 -22.40 -6.39 -0.18
N MET A 223 -22.27 -7.19 0.88
CA MET A 223 -21.00 -7.42 1.58
C MET A 223 -20.81 -8.90 1.93
N ALA A 224 -19.60 -9.42 1.70
CA ALA A 224 -19.29 -10.79 2.09
C ALA A 224 -19.06 -10.92 3.60
N CYS A 225 -19.46 -12.05 4.21
CA CYS A 225 -19.31 -12.26 5.66
C CYS A 225 -17.86 -12.14 6.15
N PHE A 226 -16.90 -12.67 5.39
CA PHE A 226 -15.49 -12.59 5.74
C PHE A 226 -14.92 -11.17 5.72
N THR A 227 -15.65 -10.17 5.22
CA THR A 227 -15.27 -8.76 5.33
C THR A 227 -15.14 -8.32 6.78
N CYS A 228 -16.11 -8.67 7.62
CA CYS A 228 -16.05 -8.36 9.05
C CYS A 228 -15.31 -9.45 9.83
N HIS A 229 -15.50 -10.73 9.46
CA HIS A 229 -15.02 -11.83 10.29
C HIS A 229 -13.52 -12.14 10.15
N THR A 230 -12.84 -11.62 9.14
CA THR A 230 -11.38 -11.80 8.96
C THR A 230 -10.61 -11.01 10.02
N SER A 231 -9.78 -11.69 10.82
CA SER A 231 -9.00 -11.03 11.88
C SER A 231 -7.81 -10.26 11.36
N TRP A 232 -7.06 -10.85 10.42
CA TRP A 232 -5.88 -10.26 9.79
C TRP A 232 -5.78 -10.65 8.31
N MET A 233 -5.02 -9.88 7.55
CA MET A 233 -4.88 -10.06 6.11
C MET A 233 -3.40 -10.07 5.71
N THR A 234 -2.96 -11.03 4.91
CA THR A 234 -1.64 -10.96 4.30
C THR A 234 -1.60 -9.86 3.25
N SER A 235 -0.78 -8.83 3.45
CA SER A 235 -0.53 -7.79 2.45
C SER A 235 0.94 -7.76 2.10
N CYS A 236 1.26 -8.07 0.84
CA CYS A 236 2.62 -8.16 0.32
C CYS A 236 2.92 -6.94 -0.55
N ALA A 237 3.55 -5.93 0.02
CA ALA A 237 3.98 -4.72 -0.66
C ALA A 237 5.33 -4.94 -1.35
N GLY A 238 5.34 -5.81 -2.36
CA GLY A 238 6.45 -5.93 -3.29
C GLY A 238 7.27 -7.23 -3.18
N CYS A 239 7.64 -7.76 -4.33
CA CYS A 239 8.70 -8.76 -4.52
C CYS A 239 9.72 -8.19 -5.50
N HIS A 240 10.99 -8.23 -5.10
CA HIS A 240 12.08 -7.93 -6.03
C HIS A 240 12.46 -9.21 -6.77
N LEU A 241 12.47 -9.15 -8.10
CA LEU A 241 12.85 -10.25 -8.99
C LEU A 241 14.15 -9.91 -9.71
N PRO A 242 15.32 -10.22 -9.12
CA PRO A 242 16.59 -10.09 -9.82
C PRO A 242 16.78 -11.28 -10.75
N ILE A 243 16.85 -10.98 -12.04
CA ILE A 243 17.13 -11.94 -13.11
C ILE A 243 18.61 -11.80 -13.50
N GLN A 244 19.34 -12.91 -13.46
CA GLN A 244 20.76 -12.93 -13.85
C GLN A 244 20.98 -13.89 -15.01
N ALA A 245 21.63 -13.39 -16.07
CA ALA A 245 21.92 -14.20 -17.23
C ALA A 245 22.83 -15.38 -16.90
N ASN A 246 22.62 -16.51 -17.57
CA ASN A 246 23.38 -17.75 -17.39
C ASN A 246 23.23 -18.44 -16.03
N TRP A 247 22.37 -17.94 -15.13
CA TRP A 247 21.98 -18.72 -13.96
C TRP A 247 21.06 -19.86 -14.42
N LYS A 248 21.53 -21.09 -14.23
CA LYS A 248 20.79 -22.31 -14.56
C LYS A 248 20.12 -22.90 -13.33
N THR A 249 18.91 -23.39 -13.49
CA THR A 249 18.25 -24.27 -12.52
C THR A 249 17.46 -25.34 -13.25
N GLU A 250 17.25 -26.47 -12.58
CA GLU A 250 16.27 -27.47 -13.01
C GLU A 250 14.86 -26.85 -13.01
N ARG A 251 14.07 -27.15 -14.05
CA ARG A 251 12.68 -26.71 -14.16
C ARG A 251 11.82 -27.58 -13.28
N ASN A 252 11.15 -26.94 -12.32
CA ASN A 252 10.09 -27.57 -11.53
C ASN A 252 8.74 -27.49 -12.27
N LYS A 253 8.72 -27.86 -13.55
CA LYS A 253 7.50 -27.99 -14.37
C LYS A 253 7.41 -29.39 -14.94
N TYR A 254 6.22 -29.81 -15.36
CA TYR A 254 5.96 -31.15 -15.87
C TYR A 254 6.88 -31.54 -17.06
N GLU A 255 7.31 -30.57 -17.88
CA GLU A 255 8.20 -30.84 -19.01
C GLU A 255 9.64 -31.18 -18.61
N GLY A 256 10.03 -30.95 -17.35
CA GLY A 256 11.40 -31.15 -16.85
C GLY A 256 12.47 -30.30 -17.56
N GLY A 257 13.74 -30.68 -17.38
CA GLY A 257 14.90 -30.06 -18.03
C GLY A 257 15.46 -28.83 -17.31
N GLU A 258 16.36 -28.09 -17.95
CA GLU A 258 16.99 -26.89 -17.39
C GLU A 258 16.34 -25.60 -17.92
N THR A 259 16.21 -24.59 -17.06
CA THR A 259 15.95 -23.20 -17.49
C THR A 259 17.17 -22.34 -17.21
N ARG A 260 17.40 -21.34 -18.07
CA ARG A 260 18.40 -20.28 -17.87
C ARG A 260 17.69 -18.99 -17.49
N ASN A 261 18.40 -18.06 -16.86
CA ASN A 261 17.88 -16.74 -16.47
C ASN A 261 16.73 -16.88 -15.48
N TYR A 262 16.94 -17.71 -14.46
CA TYR A 262 15.96 -17.90 -13.41
C TYR A 262 15.67 -16.58 -12.67
N ALA A 263 14.39 -16.31 -12.43
CA ALA A 263 13.94 -15.17 -11.63
C ALA A 263 13.73 -15.64 -10.19
N THR A 264 14.54 -15.11 -9.28
CA THR A 264 14.44 -15.38 -7.84
C THR A 264 13.34 -14.49 -7.24
N TYR A 265 12.45 -15.05 -6.44
CA TYR A 265 11.38 -14.37 -5.71
C TYR A 265 11.85 -13.89 -4.32
N ASN A 266 12.16 -12.59 -4.19
CA ASN A 266 12.58 -11.99 -2.91
C ASN A 266 11.48 -11.06 -2.38
N PRO A 267 10.60 -11.54 -1.46
CA PRO A 267 9.59 -10.69 -0.83
C PRO A 267 10.26 -9.55 -0.06
N GLN A 268 9.77 -8.34 -0.27
CA GLN A 268 10.28 -7.15 0.40
C GLN A 268 9.48 -6.94 1.69
N VAL A 269 8.30 -6.32 1.61
CA VAL A 269 7.52 -5.95 2.81
C VAL A 269 6.24 -6.78 2.89
N VAL A 270 6.08 -7.53 3.97
CA VAL A 270 4.85 -8.29 4.28
C VAL A 270 4.26 -7.80 5.61
N ARG A 271 2.96 -7.48 5.61
CA ARG A 271 2.22 -6.99 6.78
C ARG A 271 0.91 -7.77 6.96
N ASP A 272 0.46 -7.85 8.20
CA ASP A 272 -0.77 -8.55 8.63
C ASP A 272 -1.87 -7.60 9.15
N GLN A 273 -1.47 -6.42 9.64
CA GLN A 273 -2.37 -5.38 10.15
C GLN A 273 -3.05 -4.54 9.07
N MET A 274 -2.71 -4.71 7.79
CA MET A 274 -3.31 -3.93 6.70
C MET A 274 -4.71 -4.44 6.40
N PHE A 275 -5.71 -3.58 6.42
CA PHE A 275 -7.08 -3.93 6.03
C PHE A 275 -7.60 -2.94 4.99
N GLN A 276 -8.03 -3.46 3.85
CA GLN A 276 -8.39 -2.66 2.67
C GLN A 276 -9.67 -3.25 2.06
N LEU A 277 -10.52 -2.41 1.49
CA LEU A 277 -11.78 -2.81 0.88
C LEU A 277 -11.81 -2.51 -0.62
N GLY A 278 -12.52 -3.35 -1.36
CA GLY A 278 -12.85 -3.12 -2.75
C GLY A 278 -14.06 -3.95 -3.17
N LYS A 279 -14.33 -3.99 -4.47
CA LYS A 279 -15.40 -4.80 -5.05
C LYS A 279 -14.82 -6.08 -5.62
N HIS A 280 -15.45 -7.21 -5.29
CA HIS A 280 -15.21 -8.44 -6.02
C HIS A 280 -15.77 -8.33 -7.45
N GLY A 281 -15.29 -9.16 -8.37
CA GLY A 281 -15.90 -9.32 -9.68
C GLY A 281 -17.31 -9.96 -9.63
N PRO A 282 -18.00 -10.02 -10.79
CA PRO A 282 -19.37 -10.53 -10.90
C PRO A 282 -19.53 -11.98 -10.44
N ALA A 283 -18.47 -12.78 -10.50
CA ALA A 283 -18.45 -14.16 -9.99
C ALA A 283 -18.83 -14.27 -8.50
N LYS A 284 -18.69 -13.20 -7.70
CA LYS A 284 -19.14 -13.17 -6.29
C LYS A 284 -20.16 -12.06 -6.03
N GLY A 285 -20.96 -11.72 -7.04
CA GLY A 285 -22.07 -10.78 -6.93
C GLY A 285 -21.66 -9.31 -6.78
N ASN A 286 -20.43 -8.96 -7.17
CA ASN A 286 -19.87 -7.63 -6.95
C ASN A 286 -19.88 -7.19 -5.48
N ARG A 287 -19.78 -8.13 -4.53
CA ARG A 287 -19.81 -7.82 -3.09
C ARG A 287 -18.60 -7.00 -2.65
N ILE A 288 -18.78 -6.15 -1.63
CA ILE A 288 -17.68 -5.55 -0.88
C ILE A 288 -16.96 -6.68 -0.15
N VAL A 289 -15.64 -6.71 -0.34
CA VAL A 289 -14.75 -7.72 0.19
C VAL A 289 -13.43 -7.08 0.61
N PRO A 290 -12.69 -7.71 1.54
CA PRO A 290 -11.31 -7.37 1.77
C PRO A 290 -10.46 -7.58 0.51
N VAL A 291 -9.56 -6.63 0.28
CA VAL A 291 -8.58 -6.63 -0.79
C VAL A 291 -7.20 -6.55 -0.16
N ARG A 292 -6.19 -7.10 -0.84
CA ARG A 292 -4.79 -7.01 -0.44
C ARG A 292 -3.91 -6.65 -1.63
N SER A 293 -2.76 -6.03 -1.33
CA SER A 293 -1.64 -6.03 -2.27
C SER A 293 -1.18 -7.49 -2.51
N SER A 294 -1.11 -7.87 -3.77
CA SER A 294 -0.94 -9.24 -4.25
C SER A 294 0.32 -9.34 -5.12
N SER A 295 1.47 -9.42 -4.46
CA SER A 295 2.77 -9.62 -5.10
C SER A 295 3.10 -8.54 -6.12
N ALA A 296 3.04 -7.28 -5.68
CA ALA A 296 3.54 -6.16 -6.44
C ALA A 296 4.97 -6.43 -6.96
N LEU A 297 5.25 -6.13 -8.22
CA LEU A 297 6.51 -6.53 -8.85
C LEU A 297 7.49 -5.37 -8.98
N VAL A 298 8.76 -5.66 -8.73
CA VAL A 298 9.90 -4.77 -8.96
C VAL A 298 11.01 -5.62 -9.57
N LEU A 299 11.48 -5.29 -10.77
CA LEU A 299 12.33 -6.17 -11.57
C LEU A 299 13.74 -5.59 -11.74
N SER A 300 14.76 -6.43 -11.65
CA SER A 300 16.13 -6.10 -12.06
C SER A 300 16.66 -7.14 -13.03
N SER A 301 17.48 -6.73 -13.99
CA SER A 301 18.07 -7.66 -14.95
C SER A 301 19.57 -7.43 -15.14
N THR A 302 20.35 -8.50 -15.05
CA THR A 302 21.80 -8.53 -15.29
C THR A 302 22.12 -9.45 -16.47
N ASN A 303 22.84 -8.95 -17.47
CA ASN A 303 23.21 -9.75 -18.63
C ASN A 303 24.52 -10.53 -18.45
N ALA A 304 24.92 -11.30 -19.47
CA ALA A 304 26.11 -12.16 -19.41
C ALA A 304 27.43 -11.37 -19.26
N ASN A 305 27.46 -10.12 -19.68
CA ASN A 305 28.60 -9.21 -19.51
C ASN A 305 28.65 -8.59 -18.12
N ARG A 306 27.72 -8.96 -17.22
CA ARG A 306 27.50 -8.33 -15.90
C ARG A 306 27.09 -6.86 -16.00
N GLU A 307 26.44 -6.48 -17.10
CA GLU A 307 25.80 -5.17 -17.24
C GLU A 307 24.41 -5.26 -16.60
N LYS A 308 24.04 -4.23 -15.84
CA LYS A 308 22.71 -4.10 -15.25
C LYS A 308 21.83 -3.40 -16.27
N ILE A 309 20.94 -4.15 -16.93
CA ILE A 309 20.12 -3.59 -18.03
C ILE A 309 19.14 -2.56 -17.45
N TYR A 310 18.47 -2.92 -16.36
CA TYR A 310 17.60 -2.05 -15.57
C TYR A 310 17.59 -2.55 -14.13
N ILE A 311 17.27 -1.64 -13.21
CA ILE A 311 17.24 -1.92 -11.77
C ILE A 311 15.89 -1.52 -11.20
N GLN A 312 15.32 -2.42 -10.42
CA GLN A 312 14.12 -2.20 -9.63
C GLN A 312 12.98 -1.48 -10.36
N GLN A 313 12.72 -1.90 -11.60
CA GLN A 313 11.68 -1.32 -12.45
C GLN A 313 10.34 -2.05 -12.23
N PRO A 314 9.26 -1.35 -11.84
CA PRO A 314 7.93 -1.93 -11.79
C PRO A 314 7.34 -2.02 -13.21
N PRO A 315 6.79 -3.17 -13.63
CA PRO A 315 6.15 -3.27 -14.94
C PRO A 315 4.79 -2.54 -14.99
N VAL A 316 4.26 -2.38 -16.20
CA VAL A 316 2.90 -1.90 -16.46
C VAL A 316 2.06 -3.05 -17.02
N ALA A 317 0.87 -3.26 -16.47
CA ALA A 317 -0.05 -4.32 -16.88
C ALA A 317 -0.51 -4.16 -18.35
N ALA A 318 -1.05 -5.24 -18.92
CA ALA A 318 -1.58 -5.20 -20.28
C ALA A 318 -2.72 -4.16 -20.43
N SER A 319 -3.53 -3.97 -19.40
CA SER A 319 -4.60 -2.95 -19.33
C SER A 319 -4.10 -1.52 -19.07
N GLY A 320 -2.78 -1.31 -18.96
CA GLY A 320 -2.21 0.02 -18.70
C GLY A 320 -2.07 0.39 -17.22
N TYR A 321 -2.72 -0.33 -16.31
CA TYR A 321 -2.57 -0.13 -14.87
C TYR A 321 -1.21 -0.53 -14.32
N SER A 322 -0.89 0.00 -13.14
CA SER A 322 0.33 -0.39 -12.44
C SER A 322 0.32 -1.86 -12.05
N SER A 323 1.49 -2.48 -12.08
CA SER A 323 1.75 -3.82 -11.55
C SER A 323 1.88 -3.90 -10.03
N GLN A 324 1.68 -2.79 -9.29
CA GLN A 324 1.47 -2.83 -7.84
C GLN A 324 0.12 -3.48 -7.55
N ALA A 325 -0.04 -4.76 -7.90
CA ALA A 325 -1.32 -5.41 -8.09
C ALA A 325 -2.09 -5.63 -6.79
N PHE A 326 -3.42 -5.59 -6.89
CA PHE A 326 -4.34 -5.89 -5.80
C PHE A 326 -5.28 -7.04 -6.18
N ALA A 327 -5.82 -7.72 -5.19
CA ALA A 327 -6.85 -8.72 -5.44
C ALA A 327 -7.79 -8.86 -4.24
N PRO A 328 -9.10 -9.09 -4.49
CA PRO A 328 -9.99 -9.68 -3.51
C PRO A 328 -9.37 -10.94 -2.90
N HIS A 329 -9.36 -11.03 -1.56
CA HIS A 329 -8.71 -12.14 -0.89
C HIS A 329 -9.46 -12.59 0.35
N PHE A 330 -9.60 -13.91 0.47
CA PHE A 330 -10.03 -14.59 1.68
C PHE A 330 -8.84 -15.35 2.29
N PRO A 331 -8.25 -14.85 3.39
CA PRO A 331 -7.04 -15.44 3.97
C PRO A 331 -7.32 -16.64 4.87
N HIS A 332 -8.58 -17.04 5.05
CA HIS A 332 -9.01 -18.08 5.99
C HIS A 332 -8.64 -17.78 7.46
N THR A 333 -8.82 -16.55 7.92
CA THR A 333 -8.45 -16.11 9.29
C THR A 333 -9.67 -15.65 10.09
N VAL A 334 -10.82 -16.30 9.86
CA VAL A 334 -12.09 -15.88 10.45
C VAL A 334 -12.16 -16.14 11.94
N ARG A 335 -12.76 -15.22 12.70
CA ARG A 335 -12.90 -15.28 14.15
C ARG A 335 -14.31 -14.92 14.59
N LYS A 336 -14.63 -15.25 15.85
CA LYS A 336 -15.86 -14.81 16.52
C LYS A 336 -15.66 -13.52 17.33
N THR A 337 -14.47 -13.31 17.86
CA THR A 337 -14.14 -12.20 18.79
C THR A 337 -13.18 -11.19 18.18
N GLU A 338 -12.09 -11.63 17.54
CA GLU A 338 -11.13 -10.75 16.85
C GLU A 338 -11.62 -10.38 15.43
N THR A 339 -12.83 -9.84 15.33
CA THR A 339 -13.43 -9.37 14.08
C THR A 339 -13.20 -7.88 13.88
N LYS A 340 -13.41 -7.39 12.66
CA LYS A 340 -13.44 -5.95 12.38
C LYS A 340 -14.60 -5.29 13.12
N GLN A 341 -14.33 -4.11 13.66
CA GLN A 341 -15.27 -3.28 14.41
C GLN A 341 -15.71 -2.07 13.55
N CYS A 342 -16.65 -1.27 14.05
CA CYS A 342 -17.20 -0.14 13.32
C CYS A 342 -16.11 0.88 12.92
N THR A 343 -15.18 1.18 13.84
CA THR A 343 -14.08 2.14 13.60
C THR A 343 -12.98 1.63 12.66
N ASP A 344 -13.01 0.34 12.29
CA ASP A 344 -12.09 -0.19 11.28
C ASP A 344 -12.54 0.16 9.86
N CYS A 345 -13.83 0.50 9.67
CA CYS A 345 -14.44 0.77 8.37
C CYS A 345 -15.07 2.17 8.24
N HIS A 346 -15.31 2.86 9.35
CA HIS A 346 -15.97 4.17 9.41
C HIS A 346 -15.21 5.12 10.33
N LEU A 347 -15.46 6.43 10.24
CA LEU A 347 -14.79 7.42 11.08
C LEU A 347 -15.08 7.17 12.57
N SER A 348 -14.04 7.20 13.39
CA SER A 348 -14.12 7.00 14.84
C SER A 348 -14.64 8.26 15.54
N GLU A 349 -15.54 8.13 16.54
CA GLU A 349 -15.95 9.23 17.43
C GLU A 349 -14.75 9.96 18.07
N GLU A 350 -13.63 9.24 18.27
CA GLU A 350 -12.35 9.79 18.78
C GLU A 350 -11.53 10.56 17.73
N ASN A 351 -11.96 10.53 16.46
CA ASN A 351 -11.31 11.11 15.28
C ASN A 351 -9.82 10.72 15.16
N ASP A 352 -9.53 9.45 15.46
CA ASP A 352 -8.19 8.87 15.63
C ASP A 352 -7.82 7.83 14.55
N ASN A 353 -8.64 7.71 13.50
CA ASN A 353 -8.51 6.64 12.50
C ASN A 353 -8.34 7.15 11.06
N ASN A 354 -7.86 8.38 10.87
CA ASN A 354 -7.65 8.98 9.55
C ASN A 354 -6.73 8.13 8.65
N ALA A 355 -5.59 7.68 9.18
CA ALA A 355 -4.66 6.82 8.46
C ALA A 355 -5.23 5.43 8.17
N ILE A 356 -6.08 4.90 9.05
CA ILE A 356 -6.77 3.61 8.86
C ILE A 356 -7.75 3.74 7.70
N MET A 357 -8.52 4.82 7.64
CA MET A 357 -9.42 5.08 6.52
C MET A 357 -8.68 5.27 5.20
N ALA A 358 -7.55 5.97 5.18
CA ALA A 358 -6.70 6.07 3.98
C ALA A 358 -6.27 4.68 3.47
N GLN A 359 -5.87 3.78 4.38
CA GLN A 359 -5.51 2.40 4.03
C GLN A 359 -6.71 1.58 3.58
N LEU A 360 -7.83 1.68 4.29
CA LEU A 360 -9.09 1.00 4.01
C LEU A 360 -9.55 1.27 2.58
N LEU A 361 -9.49 2.54 2.18
CA LEU A 361 -9.92 3.05 0.89
C LEU A 361 -8.87 2.88 -0.22
N LEU A 362 -7.75 2.22 0.04
CA LEU A 362 -6.66 2.02 -0.93
C LEU A 362 -6.02 3.32 -1.45
N GLN A 363 -6.12 4.42 -0.71
CA GLN A 363 -5.48 5.70 -1.04
C GLN A 363 -3.98 5.70 -0.71
N GLY A 364 -3.51 4.66 0.01
CA GLY A 364 -2.14 4.50 0.46
C GLY A 364 -1.85 5.28 1.74
N THR A 365 -0.82 4.84 2.46
CA THR A 365 -0.40 5.47 3.73
C THR A 365 1.04 5.92 3.73
N ASN A 366 1.72 5.84 2.59
CA ASN A 366 3.15 6.13 2.38
C ASN A 366 4.12 5.28 3.22
N PHE A 367 3.65 4.52 4.21
CA PHE A 367 4.49 3.78 5.15
C PHE A 367 5.28 2.66 4.47
N VAL A 368 4.65 1.95 3.53
CA VAL A 368 5.31 0.86 2.79
C VAL A 368 5.88 1.33 1.46
N ASN A 369 6.13 2.62 1.24
CA ASN A 369 6.74 3.07 -0.01
C ASN A 369 8.13 2.49 -0.23
N PHE A 370 8.62 2.55 -1.47
CA PHE A 370 9.90 1.96 -1.87
C PHE A 370 10.79 2.99 -2.57
N VAL A 371 11.85 3.44 -1.88
CA VAL A 371 12.86 4.36 -2.46
C VAL A 371 13.77 3.64 -3.44
N GLY A 372 14.11 2.37 -3.16
CA GLY A 372 14.96 1.55 -4.01
C GLY A 372 16.46 1.63 -3.66
N TYR A 373 17.27 1.17 -4.60
CA TYR A 373 18.72 0.99 -4.53
C TYR A 373 19.44 2.33 -4.49
N ASN A 374 18.96 3.28 -5.30
CA ASN A 374 19.42 4.66 -5.30
C ASN A 374 18.36 5.57 -4.69
N THR A 375 18.79 6.48 -3.83
CA THR A 375 18.02 7.66 -3.48
C THR A 375 18.35 8.78 -4.46
N TRP A 376 17.32 9.46 -4.97
CA TRP A 376 17.45 10.56 -5.92
C TRP A 376 17.37 11.88 -5.18
N VAL A 377 18.43 12.67 -5.25
CA VAL A 377 18.57 13.94 -4.52
C VAL A 377 18.78 15.08 -5.50
N GLY A 378 17.93 16.10 -5.40
CA GLY A 378 18.13 17.37 -6.09
C GLY A 378 18.93 18.34 -5.24
N THR A 379 19.84 19.09 -5.86
CA THR A 379 20.67 20.11 -5.20
C THR A 379 20.56 21.47 -5.89
N GLU A 380 21.28 22.48 -5.41
CA GLU A 380 21.34 23.80 -6.08
C GLU A 380 21.98 23.79 -7.48
N GLY A 381 22.66 22.72 -7.90
CA GLY A 381 23.33 22.67 -9.21
C GLY A 381 23.54 21.30 -9.83
N ASP A 382 23.06 20.23 -9.20
CA ASP A 382 23.10 18.87 -9.74
C ASP A 382 21.95 17.99 -9.22
N ILE A 383 21.77 16.85 -9.89
CA ILE A 383 20.97 15.72 -9.44
C ILE A 383 21.93 14.60 -9.08
N ASN A 384 21.69 13.91 -7.96
CA ASN A 384 22.51 12.77 -7.53
C ASN A 384 21.66 11.51 -7.42
N ALA A 385 22.13 10.42 -8.03
CA ALA A 385 21.70 9.07 -7.68
C ALA A 385 22.68 8.50 -6.66
N ILE A 386 22.29 8.46 -5.37
CA ILE A 386 23.15 8.00 -4.27
C ILE A 386 22.75 6.58 -3.90
N ARG A 387 23.70 5.63 -3.93
CA ARG A 387 23.43 4.24 -3.54
C ARG A 387 23.21 4.15 -2.03
N VAL A 388 22.06 3.60 -1.62
CA VAL A 388 21.66 3.49 -0.22
C VAL A 388 21.43 2.05 0.26
N THR A 389 21.39 1.07 -0.65
CA THR A 389 21.30 -0.34 -0.30
C THR A 389 22.46 -1.14 -0.87
N GLU A 390 22.64 -2.35 -0.35
CA GLU A 390 23.43 -3.35 -1.04
C GLU A 390 22.76 -3.79 -2.35
N TRP A 391 23.59 -4.24 -3.30
CA TRP A 391 23.11 -4.77 -4.57
C TRP A 391 22.49 -6.16 -4.40
N ASP A 392 23.19 -7.01 -3.67
CA ASP A 392 22.84 -8.41 -3.51
C ASP A 392 21.66 -8.61 -2.53
N GLU A 393 21.04 -9.79 -2.56
CA GLU A 393 19.87 -10.09 -1.73
C GLU A 393 20.18 -10.72 -0.36
N PRO A 394 19.58 -10.29 0.76
CA PRO A 394 18.55 -9.26 0.83
C PRO A 394 19.16 -7.87 0.63
N GLN A 395 18.51 -7.01 -0.15
CA GLN A 395 18.96 -5.64 -0.40
C GLN A 395 18.80 -4.76 0.86
N ALA A 396 19.73 -4.93 1.80
CA ALA A 396 19.75 -4.21 3.06
C ALA A 396 20.17 -2.75 2.86
N VAL A 397 19.49 -1.81 3.54
CA VAL A 397 19.92 -0.41 3.62
C VAL A 397 21.27 -0.35 4.34
N ILE A 398 22.26 0.33 3.76
CA ILE A 398 23.63 0.36 4.27
C ILE A 398 23.65 1.00 5.67
N GLY A 399 24.26 0.30 6.62
CA GLY A 399 24.35 0.71 8.03
C GLY A 399 23.13 0.35 8.90
N SER A 400 22.11 -0.29 8.33
CA SER A 400 20.89 -0.70 9.06
C SER A 400 21.08 -1.92 9.97
N TYR A 401 20.05 -2.22 10.76
CA TYR A 401 19.92 -3.45 11.54
C TYR A 401 20.06 -4.69 10.65
N LEU A 402 19.36 -4.74 9.51
CA LEU A 402 19.45 -5.89 8.60
C LEU A 402 20.86 -6.01 8.00
N HIS A 403 21.50 -4.89 7.65
CA HIS A 403 22.87 -4.88 7.13
C HIS A 403 23.85 -5.52 8.11
N ARG A 404 23.72 -5.24 9.42
CA ARG A 404 24.55 -5.82 10.47
C ARG A 404 24.54 -7.35 10.49
N TYR A 405 23.40 -7.98 10.18
CA TYR A 405 23.26 -9.44 10.22
C TYR A 405 23.44 -10.11 8.87
N ALA A 406 22.97 -9.50 7.78
CA ALA A 406 23.09 -10.06 6.44
C ALA A 406 24.49 -9.85 5.84
N TYR A 407 25.21 -8.80 6.26
CA TYR A 407 26.52 -8.41 5.74
C TYR A 407 27.44 -7.92 6.88
N PRO A 408 27.80 -8.79 7.85
CA PRO A 408 28.50 -8.37 9.06
C PRO A 408 29.87 -7.71 8.79
N ASP A 409 30.59 -8.13 7.75
CA ASP A 409 31.89 -7.55 7.42
C ASP A 409 31.74 -6.19 6.74
N TRP A 410 30.84 -6.06 5.76
CA TRP A 410 30.57 -4.78 5.09
C TRP A 410 29.96 -3.75 6.05
N TYR A 411 29.16 -4.20 7.01
CA TYR A 411 28.67 -3.36 8.10
C TYR A 411 29.82 -2.79 8.94
N LYS A 412 30.81 -3.61 9.33
CA LYS A 412 31.98 -3.14 10.08
C LYS A 412 32.82 -2.15 9.27
N ASP A 413 32.98 -2.40 7.96
CA ASP A 413 33.68 -1.48 7.07
C ASP A 413 32.97 -0.14 6.99
N HIS A 414 31.63 -0.13 6.84
CA HIS A 414 30.82 1.09 6.86
C HIS A 414 30.93 1.85 8.19
N GLN A 415 30.90 1.14 9.33
CA GLN A 415 31.11 1.78 10.64
C GLN A 415 32.52 2.40 10.74
N SER A 416 33.54 1.69 10.25
CA SER A 416 34.94 2.16 10.26
C SER A 416 35.15 3.35 9.32
N ASN A 417 34.35 3.46 8.25
CA ASN A 417 34.30 4.61 7.34
C ASN A 417 33.40 5.74 7.86
N ASN A 418 33.19 5.84 9.18
CA ASN A 418 32.35 6.85 9.82
C ASN A 418 30.93 6.95 9.24
N LYS A 419 30.37 5.82 8.78
CA LYS A 419 29.04 5.73 8.17
C LYS A 419 28.88 6.55 6.88
N VAL A 420 29.96 6.80 6.15
CA VAL A 420 29.91 7.53 4.87
C VAL A 420 29.62 6.56 3.72
N LEU A 421 28.59 6.86 2.93
CA LEU A 421 28.28 6.18 1.66
C LEU A 421 29.33 6.54 0.62
N THR A 422 29.75 5.59 -0.21
CA THR A 422 30.91 5.75 -1.09
C THR A 422 30.56 5.84 -2.57
N GLU A 423 29.30 5.60 -2.95
CA GLU A 423 28.89 5.49 -4.36
C GLU A 423 27.71 6.42 -4.64
N ALA A 424 27.93 7.36 -5.56
CA ALA A 424 26.89 8.22 -6.10
C ALA A 424 27.25 8.67 -7.52
N TYR A 425 26.23 9.10 -8.27
CA TYR A 425 26.35 9.54 -9.64
C TYR A 425 25.71 10.92 -9.79
N PRO A 426 26.51 11.99 -9.78
CA PRO A 426 26.03 13.34 -10.01
C PRO A 426 25.80 13.60 -11.50
N HIS A 427 24.82 14.43 -11.81
CA HIS A 427 24.56 14.99 -13.14
C HIS A 427 24.28 16.48 -12.99
N SER A 428 25.05 17.31 -13.71
CA SER A 428 24.85 18.77 -13.66
C SER A 428 23.45 19.13 -14.14
N SER A 429 22.78 20.01 -13.42
CA SER A 429 21.41 20.47 -13.69
C SER A 429 21.27 21.93 -13.28
N GLY A 430 20.08 22.50 -13.46
CA GLY A 430 19.69 23.70 -12.71
C GLY A 430 19.48 23.42 -11.21
N SER A 431 18.91 24.38 -10.50
CA SER A 431 18.54 24.20 -9.09
C SER A 431 17.32 23.31 -8.96
N VAL A 432 17.43 22.20 -8.23
CA VAL A 432 16.41 21.14 -8.15
C VAL A 432 15.69 21.17 -6.80
N GLY A 433 14.61 21.94 -6.74
CA GLY A 433 13.76 22.04 -5.55
C GLY A 433 12.73 20.92 -5.38
N CYS A 434 12.54 20.09 -6.41
CA CYS A 434 11.59 18.97 -6.43
C CYS A 434 11.83 18.06 -7.65
N LEU A 435 11.74 16.75 -7.42
CA LEU A 435 11.97 15.70 -8.42
C LEU A 435 11.16 14.44 -8.11
N GLN A 436 10.69 13.73 -9.13
CA GLN A 436 9.86 12.54 -8.98
C GLN A 436 10.30 11.43 -9.94
N LEU A 437 10.72 10.28 -9.40
CA LEU A 437 10.92 9.07 -10.18
C LEU A 437 9.58 8.40 -10.46
N ARG A 438 9.33 8.01 -11.71
CA ARG A 438 8.27 7.07 -12.08
C ARG A 438 8.79 6.08 -13.12
N GLY A 439 9.02 4.84 -12.66
CA GLY A 439 9.58 3.80 -13.52
C GLY A 439 10.99 4.17 -13.98
N GLU A 440 11.18 4.28 -15.29
CA GLU A 440 12.48 4.56 -15.90
C GLU A 440 12.83 6.05 -15.97
N TYR A 441 11.84 6.93 -15.84
CA TYR A 441 12.04 8.37 -15.98
C TYR A 441 12.05 9.09 -14.63
N LEU A 442 13.06 9.95 -14.46
CA LEU A 442 13.15 10.92 -13.38
C LEU A 442 12.72 12.29 -13.91
N TYR A 443 11.60 12.80 -13.42
CA TYR A 443 11.08 14.13 -13.75
C TYR A 443 11.64 15.15 -12.76
N VAL A 444 12.23 16.23 -13.26
CA VAL A 444 13.00 17.18 -12.47
C VAL A 444 12.60 18.61 -12.80
N ALA A 445 12.25 19.41 -11.79
CA ALA A 445 12.08 20.85 -11.94
C ALA A 445 13.41 21.56 -11.62
N GLU A 446 13.99 22.24 -12.60
CA GLU A 446 15.35 22.76 -12.58
C GLU A 446 15.44 24.29 -12.54
N GLY A 447 14.45 24.95 -11.94
CA GLY A 447 14.41 26.42 -11.86
C GLY A 447 14.35 27.05 -13.24
N SER A 448 15.31 27.92 -13.56
CA SER A 448 15.35 28.65 -14.84
C SER A 448 15.60 27.78 -16.07
N ASN A 449 15.98 26.51 -15.88
CA ASN A 449 16.10 25.55 -16.99
C ASN A 449 14.76 24.87 -17.32
N GLY A 450 13.70 25.16 -16.57
CA GLY A 450 12.40 24.51 -16.75
C GLY A 450 12.33 23.11 -16.14
N MET A 451 11.52 22.23 -16.73
CA MET A 451 11.40 20.83 -16.32
C MET A 451 12.11 19.91 -17.32
N GLN A 452 12.84 18.91 -16.84
CA GLN A 452 13.48 17.88 -17.65
C GLN A 452 13.04 16.49 -17.18
N ALA A 453 12.69 15.60 -18.11
CA ALA A 453 12.61 14.16 -17.82
C ALA A 453 13.91 13.47 -18.26
N TYR A 454 14.58 12.78 -17.34
CA TYR A 454 15.76 11.97 -17.62
C TYR A 454 15.41 10.50 -17.66
N ASP A 455 15.83 9.77 -18.70
CA ASP A 455 15.90 8.31 -18.66
C ASP A 455 17.07 7.91 -17.74
N VAL A 456 16.72 7.18 -16.68
CA VAL A 456 17.64 6.70 -15.65
C VAL A 456 17.61 5.17 -15.51
N ALA A 457 17.01 4.43 -16.46
CA ALA A 457 17.02 2.96 -16.45
C ALA A 457 18.44 2.40 -16.42
N GLY A 458 19.35 3.09 -17.12
CA GLY A 458 20.77 2.76 -17.24
C GLY A 458 21.64 3.16 -16.04
N ILE A 459 21.09 3.69 -14.94
CA ILE A 459 21.89 4.30 -13.87
C ILE A 459 22.97 3.36 -13.29
N ALA A 460 22.72 2.06 -13.24
CA ALA A 460 23.69 1.05 -12.78
C ALA A 460 24.34 0.25 -13.92
N ASN A 461 24.08 0.62 -15.17
CA ASN A 461 24.59 -0.09 -16.34
C ASN A 461 26.01 0.37 -16.67
N LYS A 462 27.01 -0.48 -16.42
CA LYS A 462 28.41 -0.17 -16.76
C LYS A 462 28.69 -0.04 -18.26
N GLY A 463 27.79 -0.54 -19.12
CA GLY A 463 27.87 -0.40 -20.57
C GLY A 463 27.37 0.96 -21.08
N ILE A 464 26.82 1.79 -20.19
CA ILE A 464 26.32 3.13 -20.50
C ILE A 464 27.23 4.16 -19.84
N SER A 465 27.86 5.00 -20.65
CA SER A 465 28.75 6.06 -20.16
C SER A 465 27.97 7.23 -19.55
N GLN A 466 26.88 7.64 -20.20
CA GLN A 466 25.98 8.70 -19.72
C GLN A 466 24.80 8.08 -18.97
N ARG A 467 24.84 8.16 -17.65
CA ARG A 467 23.86 7.49 -16.77
C ARG A 467 22.50 8.20 -16.68
N PHE A 468 22.48 9.50 -16.94
CA PHE A 468 21.27 10.33 -17.02
C PHE A 468 21.12 10.77 -18.47
N ILE A 469 20.13 10.22 -19.15
CA ILE A 469 19.97 10.38 -20.59
C ILE A 469 18.81 11.37 -20.84
N SER A 470 19.12 12.52 -21.43
CA SER A 470 18.11 13.49 -21.91
C SER A 470 17.73 13.27 -23.36
N ALA A 471 18.64 12.74 -24.19
CA ALA A 471 18.38 12.38 -25.58
C ALA A 471 19.33 11.23 -26.00
N PRO A 472 18.84 9.97 -26.12
CA PRO A 472 19.69 8.80 -26.35
C PRO A 472 20.38 8.78 -27.72
N PHE A 473 19.82 9.49 -28.72
CA PHE A 473 20.35 9.52 -30.08
C PHE A 473 20.80 10.92 -30.52
N SER A 474 19.89 11.90 -30.40
CA SER A 474 20.10 13.28 -30.80
C SER A 474 18.97 14.15 -30.23
N PRO A 475 19.26 15.40 -29.82
CA PRO A 475 18.22 16.38 -29.47
C PRO A 475 17.21 16.64 -30.60
N LEU A 476 17.58 16.40 -31.87
CA LEU A 476 16.66 16.54 -33.01
C LEU A 476 15.62 15.41 -33.10
N GLY A 477 15.81 14.32 -32.35
CA GLY A 477 14.94 13.13 -32.36
C GLY A 477 14.33 12.79 -31.01
N HIS A 478 14.62 13.57 -29.98
CA HIS A 478 14.14 13.42 -28.61
C HIS A 478 14.38 14.73 -27.87
N ASP A 479 13.32 15.33 -27.34
CA ASP A 479 13.40 16.48 -26.46
C ASP A 479 12.35 16.36 -25.35
N THR A 480 12.83 16.07 -24.15
CA THR A 480 12.00 15.92 -22.95
C THR A 480 12.07 17.12 -22.03
N GLN A 481 12.59 18.24 -22.52
CA GLN A 481 12.63 19.48 -21.79
C GLN A 481 11.33 20.27 -22.01
N ILE A 482 10.83 20.87 -20.94
CA ILE A 482 9.84 21.94 -20.98
C ILE A 482 10.52 23.17 -20.42
N ASP A 483 10.99 24.05 -21.31
CA ASP A 483 11.51 25.35 -20.93
C ASP A 483 10.49 26.09 -20.07
N SER A 484 10.93 26.79 -19.03
CA SER A 484 10.12 27.73 -18.25
C SER A 484 10.98 28.74 -17.51
N LYS A 485 10.37 29.82 -16.99
CA LYS A 485 11.11 30.91 -16.35
C LYS A 485 11.75 30.51 -15.02
N ASN A 486 11.04 29.72 -14.21
CA ASN A 486 11.47 29.28 -12.89
C ASN A 486 10.63 28.08 -12.38
N ALA A 487 10.83 26.89 -12.95
CA ALA A 487 10.18 25.66 -12.51
C ALA A 487 10.59 25.29 -11.07
N THR A 488 9.61 25.20 -10.17
CA THR A 488 9.85 24.95 -8.74
C THR A 488 9.52 23.53 -8.29
N CYS A 489 8.59 22.85 -8.97
CA CYS A 489 8.26 21.46 -8.69
C CYS A 489 7.56 20.79 -9.86
N VAL A 490 7.69 19.47 -9.93
CA VAL A 490 6.96 18.60 -10.86
C VAL A 490 6.33 17.47 -10.09
N VAL A 491 5.06 17.18 -10.40
CA VAL A 491 4.31 16.08 -9.79
C VAL A 491 3.50 15.34 -10.85
N LEU A 492 3.37 14.03 -10.64
CA LEU A 492 2.52 13.14 -11.43
C LEU A 492 1.34 12.68 -10.56
N PRO A 493 0.14 12.44 -11.14
CA PRO A 493 -1.02 11.95 -10.37
C PRO A 493 -0.76 10.62 -9.64
N THR A 494 0.24 9.87 -10.10
CA THR A 494 0.80 8.71 -9.41
C THR A 494 2.29 8.57 -9.72
N ASN A 495 3.08 8.09 -8.76
CA ASN A 495 4.47 7.68 -9.00
C ASN A 495 4.58 6.19 -9.40
N GLN A 496 3.46 5.48 -9.47
CA GLN A 496 3.42 4.14 -10.06
C GLN A 496 3.46 4.23 -11.58
N PRO A 497 4.24 3.38 -12.28
CA PRO A 497 4.18 3.30 -13.73
C PRO A 497 2.79 2.89 -14.21
N ILE A 498 2.23 3.66 -15.13
CA ILE A 498 0.94 3.44 -15.78
C ILE A 498 1.07 3.80 -17.26
N HIS A 499 0.11 3.38 -18.07
CA HIS A 499 0.05 3.68 -19.49
C HIS A 499 -1.41 3.73 -19.97
N PRO A 500 -2.09 4.87 -19.79
CA PRO A 500 -3.52 5.03 -20.09
C PRO A 500 -3.91 4.63 -21.52
N ASP A 501 -3.09 4.99 -22.50
CA ASP A 501 -3.29 4.69 -23.92
C ASP A 501 -3.50 3.20 -24.25
N ARG A 502 -3.03 2.26 -23.40
CA ARG A 502 -3.26 0.81 -23.61
C ARG A 502 -4.72 0.40 -23.53
N GLN A 503 -5.59 1.24 -22.96
CA GLN A 503 -7.03 0.98 -22.94
C GLN A 503 -7.71 1.30 -24.27
N HIS A 504 -7.07 2.09 -25.15
CA HIS A 504 -7.70 2.65 -26.34
C HIS A 504 -6.94 2.36 -27.65
N LYS A 505 -5.60 2.27 -27.61
CA LYS A 505 -4.78 2.05 -28.81
C LYS A 505 -4.71 0.57 -29.19
N GLY A 506 -4.98 0.29 -30.47
CA GLY A 506 -4.94 -1.04 -31.07
C GLY A 506 -3.59 -1.73 -30.85
N ARG A 507 -3.65 -2.98 -30.38
CA ARG A 507 -2.48 -3.83 -30.10
C ARG A 507 -2.88 -5.29 -30.22
N TYR A 508 -1.89 -6.18 -30.35
CA TYR A 508 -2.10 -7.63 -30.43
C TYR A 508 -3.01 -8.06 -31.58
N GLY A 509 -3.02 -7.31 -32.69
CA GLY A 509 -3.87 -7.56 -33.85
C GLY A 509 -5.30 -7.04 -33.72
N LEU A 510 -5.62 -6.27 -32.67
CA LEU A 510 -6.90 -5.58 -32.48
C LEU A 510 -6.79 -4.13 -32.96
N ASP A 511 -7.87 -3.62 -33.56
CA ASP A 511 -8.05 -2.18 -33.77
C ASP A 511 -8.45 -1.48 -32.46
N ASP A 512 -8.48 -0.14 -32.47
CA ASP A 512 -8.76 0.68 -31.28
C ASP A 512 -10.12 0.32 -30.64
N LYS A 513 -11.15 0.12 -31.47
CA LYS A 513 -12.51 -0.20 -31.01
C LYS A 513 -12.57 -1.60 -30.37
N ALA A 514 -11.90 -2.57 -30.96
CA ALA A 514 -11.82 -3.92 -30.42
C ALA A 514 -11.00 -3.95 -29.12
N MET A 515 -9.94 -3.14 -29.02
CA MET A 515 -9.16 -2.99 -27.78
C MET A 515 -10.01 -2.40 -26.65
N GLU A 516 -10.68 -1.29 -26.91
CA GLU A 516 -11.55 -0.63 -25.93
C GLU A 516 -12.65 -1.57 -25.43
N LYS A 517 -13.29 -2.30 -26.36
CA LYS A 517 -14.28 -3.34 -26.02
C LYS A 517 -13.70 -4.45 -25.15
N LEU A 518 -12.49 -4.93 -25.47
CA LEU A 518 -11.84 -5.97 -24.68
C LEU A 518 -11.59 -5.49 -23.24
N ILE A 519 -11.05 -4.29 -23.08
CA ILE A 519 -10.67 -3.76 -21.76
C ILE A 519 -11.90 -3.35 -20.94
N LEU A 520 -12.78 -2.52 -21.50
CA LEU A 520 -13.87 -1.89 -20.74
C LEU A 520 -15.12 -2.78 -20.64
N GLU A 521 -15.45 -3.57 -21.67
CA GLU A 521 -16.66 -4.41 -21.67
C GLU A 521 -16.38 -5.86 -21.29
N THR A 522 -15.26 -6.44 -21.75
CA THR A 522 -14.98 -7.87 -21.54
C THR A 522 -14.21 -8.12 -20.24
N ASN A 523 -13.17 -7.34 -19.98
CA ASN A 523 -12.40 -7.42 -18.73
C ASN A 523 -13.05 -6.61 -17.59
N LEU A 524 -14.00 -5.72 -17.90
CA LEU A 524 -14.72 -4.87 -16.96
C LEU A 524 -13.77 -3.95 -16.15
N GLU A 525 -12.69 -3.51 -16.78
CA GLU A 525 -11.73 -2.56 -16.22
C GLU A 525 -12.34 -1.15 -16.22
N GLN A 526 -11.87 -0.28 -15.32
CA GLN A 526 -12.31 1.12 -15.31
C GLN A 526 -11.55 1.93 -16.39
N ALA A 527 -12.10 3.07 -16.81
CA ALA A 527 -11.35 3.99 -17.66
C ALA A 527 -10.38 4.82 -16.80
N PHE A 528 -9.20 5.15 -17.33
CA PHE A 528 -8.32 6.14 -16.71
C PHE A 528 -8.94 7.54 -16.74
N HIS A 529 -8.75 8.29 -15.66
CA HIS A 529 -9.05 9.72 -15.67
C HIS A 529 -8.05 10.46 -16.59
N PRO A 530 -8.47 11.47 -17.38
CA PRO A 530 -7.58 12.18 -18.30
C PRO A 530 -6.35 12.83 -17.65
N LEU A 531 -6.42 13.16 -16.35
CA LEU A 531 -5.30 13.73 -15.60
C LEU A 531 -4.05 12.84 -15.62
N TYR A 532 -4.22 11.51 -15.67
CA TYR A 532 -3.12 10.53 -15.65
C TYR A 532 -2.18 10.61 -16.86
N ASN A 533 -2.58 11.33 -17.91
CA ASN A 533 -1.76 11.59 -19.09
C ASN A 533 -0.73 12.71 -18.86
N TYR A 534 -0.85 13.50 -17.79
CA TYR A 534 -0.10 14.75 -17.63
C TYR A 534 0.90 14.71 -16.48
N ALA A 535 2.03 15.39 -16.69
CA ALA A 535 2.84 15.93 -15.61
C ALA A 535 2.42 17.36 -15.30
N LEU A 536 2.34 17.70 -14.02
CA LEU A 536 1.99 19.02 -13.51
C LEU A 536 3.27 19.70 -13.01
N ILE A 537 3.60 20.85 -13.56
CA ILE A 537 4.82 21.60 -13.25
C ILE A 537 4.39 22.94 -12.65
N THR A 538 4.84 23.24 -11.43
CA THR A 538 4.70 24.59 -10.88
C THR A 538 5.91 25.42 -11.26
N ASP A 539 5.65 26.66 -11.65
CA ASP A 539 6.62 27.68 -11.97
C ASP A 539 6.32 28.94 -11.15
N ALA A 540 7.35 29.54 -10.55
CA ALA A 540 7.17 30.67 -9.65
C ALA A 540 6.71 31.96 -10.36
N GLU A 541 6.86 32.06 -11.68
CA GLU A 541 6.46 33.23 -12.47
C GLU A 541 5.31 32.92 -13.43
N GLU A 542 5.33 31.75 -14.07
CA GLU A 542 4.36 31.34 -15.08
C GLU A 542 3.14 30.59 -14.52
N GLY A 543 3.20 30.15 -13.25
CA GLY A 543 2.12 29.42 -12.58
C GLY A 543 2.14 27.91 -12.86
N LEU A 544 1.02 27.34 -13.32
CA LEU A 544 0.90 25.90 -13.57
C LEU A 544 1.12 25.59 -15.06
N ILE A 545 2.04 24.67 -15.35
CA ILE A 545 2.31 24.15 -16.69
C ILE A 545 1.90 22.67 -16.73
N LEU A 546 1.24 22.25 -17.81
CA LEU A 546 0.91 20.85 -18.07
C LEU A 546 1.66 20.35 -19.31
N THR A 547 2.13 19.11 -19.28
CA THR A 547 2.67 18.42 -20.46
C THR A 547 2.19 16.97 -20.50
N ASP A 548 1.81 16.49 -21.69
CA ASP A 548 1.44 15.09 -21.91
C ASP A 548 2.71 14.25 -21.99
N ILE A 549 2.76 13.16 -21.24
CA ILE A 549 3.96 12.34 -21.08
C ILE A 549 3.79 10.92 -21.63
N ASN A 550 2.68 10.62 -22.31
CA ASN A 550 2.39 9.27 -22.80
C ASN A 550 3.39 8.77 -23.83
N THR A 551 4.00 9.68 -24.60
CA THR A 551 5.08 9.37 -25.55
C THR A 551 6.20 8.58 -24.89
N LEU A 552 6.50 8.87 -23.62
CA LEU A 552 7.55 8.19 -22.86
C LEU A 552 7.23 6.71 -22.55
N SER A 553 5.98 6.30 -22.74
CA SER A 553 5.51 4.95 -22.40
C SER A 553 5.00 4.14 -23.59
N ASP A 554 4.84 4.76 -24.77
CA ASP A 554 4.20 4.16 -25.95
C ASP A 554 5.07 3.11 -26.67
N GLY A 555 6.36 3.04 -26.32
CA GLY A 555 7.33 2.12 -26.90
C GLY A 555 8.00 2.61 -28.18
N GLU A 556 7.82 3.88 -28.55
CA GLU A 556 8.44 4.54 -29.70
C GLU A 556 9.45 5.59 -29.23
N PRO A 557 10.74 5.27 -29.04
CA PRO A 557 11.69 6.23 -28.46
C PRO A 557 12.05 7.43 -29.37
N ARG A 558 11.60 7.44 -30.63
CA ARG A 558 11.93 8.47 -31.64
C ARG A 558 10.96 9.65 -31.66
N ASN A 559 9.84 9.57 -30.94
CA ASN A 559 8.81 10.62 -30.91
C ASN A 559 8.71 11.31 -29.54
N ASN A 560 9.67 11.09 -28.65
CA ASN A 560 9.69 11.65 -27.29
C ASN A 560 9.96 13.17 -27.31
N PHE A 561 8.94 13.93 -27.70
CA PHE A 561 8.91 15.38 -27.70
C PHE A 561 7.83 15.84 -26.72
N LEU A 562 8.26 16.41 -25.59
CA LEU A 562 7.31 16.98 -24.64
C LEU A 562 6.96 18.41 -25.06
N GLU A 563 5.67 18.70 -25.07
CA GLU A 563 5.17 20.03 -25.40
C GLU A 563 4.32 20.58 -24.24
N ARG A 564 4.33 21.90 -24.10
CA ARG A 564 3.43 22.59 -23.18
C ARG A 564 2.00 22.45 -23.69
N LYS A 565 1.18 21.68 -22.98
CA LYS A 565 -0.25 21.56 -23.26
C LYS A 565 -1.03 22.76 -22.73
N LEU A 566 -0.59 23.29 -21.59
CA LEU A 566 -1.23 24.42 -20.90
C LEU A 566 -0.17 25.20 -20.11
N THR A 567 -0.35 26.52 -20.03
CA THR A 567 0.23 27.37 -19.00
C THR A 567 -0.89 28.21 -18.41
N TRP A 568 -1.08 28.16 -17.09
CA TRP A 568 -2.22 28.76 -16.39
C TRP A 568 -1.76 29.50 -15.14
N ASN A 569 -2.11 30.78 -15.05
CA ASN A 569 -1.88 31.61 -13.86
C ASN A 569 -2.91 32.75 -13.83
N GLU A 570 -4.17 32.42 -13.51
CA GLU A 570 -5.25 33.41 -13.52
C GLU A 570 -4.96 34.54 -12.52
N ASN A 571 -4.91 35.78 -13.02
CA ASN A 571 -4.65 36.99 -12.23
C ASN A 571 -3.34 36.95 -11.40
N GLY A 572 -2.37 36.10 -11.76
CA GLY A 572 -1.12 35.94 -11.02
C GLY A 572 -1.28 35.20 -9.68
N ILE A 573 -2.37 34.46 -9.48
CA ILE A 573 -2.66 33.79 -8.20
C ILE A 573 -1.62 32.74 -7.80
N LEU A 574 -0.88 32.19 -8.77
CA LEU A 574 0.19 31.21 -8.57
C LEU A 574 1.59 31.84 -8.56
N ASN A 575 1.71 33.17 -8.50
CA ASN A 575 3.02 33.80 -8.34
C ASN A 575 3.72 33.28 -7.07
N GLY A 576 5.01 32.99 -7.19
CA GLY A 576 5.80 32.39 -6.13
C GLY A 576 5.40 30.95 -5.80
N ALA A 577 4.82 30.19 -6.74
CA ALA A 577 4.53 28.77 -6.52
C ALA A 577 5.81 27.98 -6.14
N ARG A 578 5.77 27.18 -5.08
CA ARG A 578 6.93 26.48 -4.47
C ARG A 578 6.78 24.96 -4.39
N HIS A 579 5.54 24.48 -4.36
CA HIS A 579 5.22 23.07 -4.18
C HIS A 579 3.80 22.78 -4.65
N VAL A 580 3.57 21.53 -5.04
CA VAL A 580 2.27 21.04 -5.46
C VAL A 580 2.02 19.65 -4.88
N THR A 581 0.78 19.37 -4.50
CA THR A 581 0.31 18.06 -4.05
C THR A 581 -1.00 17.74 -4.73
N ILE A 582 -1.16 16.50 -5.19
CA ILE A 582 -2.36 16.01 -5.88
C ILE A 582 -3.16 15.14 -4.92
N GLY A 583 -4.47 15.40 -4.84
CA GLY A 583 -5.47 14.54 -4.21
C GLY A 583 -6.60 14.24 -5.20
N GLY A 584 -6.51 13.13 -5.92
CA GLY A 584 -7.36 12.85 -7.08
C GLY A 584 -7.23 13.94 -8.15
N HIS A 585 -8.35 14.49 -8.61
CA HIS A 585 -8.31 15.65 -9.51
C HIS A 585 -8.20 17.02 -8.79
N TYR A 586 -8.07 17.07 -7.47
CA TYR A 586 -7.81 18.32 -6.75
C TYR A 586 -6.31 18.54 -6.56
N VAL A 587 -5.84 19.75 -6.86
CA VAL A 587 -4.42 20.12 -6.83
C VAL A 587 -4.21 21.26 -5.85
N TYR A 588 -3.33 21.03 -4.87
CA TYR A 588 -3.00 21.95 -3.79
C TYR A 588 -1.63 22.57 -4.05
N ILE A 589 -1.56 23.87 -4.30
CA ILE A 589 -0.34 24.59 -4.68
C ILE A 589 0.00 25.61 -3.59
N ALA A 590 1.23 25.55 -3.06
CA ALA A 590 1.76 26.57 -2.17
C ALA A 590 2.36 27.71 -3.01
N ALA A 591 1.82 28.92 -2.86
CA ALA A 591 2.19 30.13 -3.60
C ALA A 591 2.26 31.35 -2.66
N ASP A 592 2.61 32.54 -3.18
CA ASP A 592 2.63 33.78 -2.38
C ASP A 592 1.26 34.17 -1.86
N ALA A 593 0.19 33.81 -2.58
CA ALA A 593 -1.20 33.99 -2.15
C ALA A 593 -1.58 33.08 -0.95
N GLY A 594 -0.76 32.09 -0.61
CA GLY A 594 -1.04 31.05 0.39
C GLY A 594 -1.20 29.68 -0.25
N LEU A 595 -2.19 28.91 0.21
CA LEU A 595 -2.54 27.63 -0.37
C LEU A 595 -3.66 27.82 -1.41
N VAL A 596 -3.34 27.57 -2.67
CA VAL A 596 -4.29 27.63 -3.79
C VAL A 596 -4.79 26.23 -4.11
N VAL A 597 -6.11 26.07 -4.25
CA VAL A 597 -6.73 24.79 -4.59
C VAL A 597 -7.38 24.89 -5.96
N LEU A 598 -6.97 24.00 -6.86
CA LEU A 598 -7.53 23.87 -8.19
C LEU A 598 -8.30 22.55 -8.32
N ASN A 599 -9.46 22.60 -8.98
CA ASN A 599 -10.13 21.41 -9.50
C ASN A 599 -9.68 21.19 -10.95
N MET A 600 -9.16 19.99 -11.22
CA MET A 600 -8.55 19.56 -12.47
C MET A 600 -9.22 18.32 -13.08
N ASP A 601 -10.51 18.15 -12.81
CA ASP A 601 -11.35 17.09 -13.42
C ASP A 601 -11.33 17.17 -14.96
N THR A 602 -11.25 18.40 -15.50
CA THR A 602 -10.89 18.67 -16.89
C THR A 602 -9.48 19.29 -16.92
N PRO A 603 -8.39 18.52 -17.12
CA PRO A 603 -7.02 19.02 -16.91
C PRO A 603 -6.66 20.26 -17.74
N ALA A 604 -7.13 20.34 -18.99
CA ALA A 604 -6.86 21.49 -19.86
C ALA A 604 -7.66 22.77 -19.48
N GLN A 605 -8.53 22.71 -18.48
CA GLN A 605 -9.36 23.82 -18.00
C GLN A 605 -9.35 23.87 -16.45
N PRO A 606 -8.22 24.25 -15.82
CA PRO A 606 -8.14 24.32 -14.37
C PRO A 606 -9.17 25.30 -13.81
N LYS A 607 -9.83 24.91 -12.73
CA LYS A 607 -10.79 25.77 -12.02
C LYS A 607 -10.23 26.12 -10.65
N LEU A 608 -10.02 27.41 -10.40
CA LEU A 608 -9.73 27.90 -9.07
C LEU A 608 -10.97 27.71 -8.17
N VAL A 609 -10.86 26.87 -7.13
CA VAL A 609 -11.98 26.59 -6.22
C VAL A 609 -11.80 27.19 -4.83
N ALA A 610 -10.55 27.34 -4.37
CA ALA A 610 -10.27 27.99 -3.10
C ALA A 610 -8.88 28.65 -3.06
N VAL A 611 -8.77 29.70 -2.26
CA VAL A 611 -7.50 30.31 -1.84
C VAL A 611 -7.55 30.46 -0.34
N VAL A 612 -6.61 29.81 0.36
CA VAL A 612 -6.46 29.92 1.81
C VAL A 612 -5.24 30.78 2.10
N PRO A 613 -5.42 32.01 2.62
CA PRO A 613 -4.30 32.89 2.91
C PRO A 613 -3.35 32.27 3.94
N LEU A 614 -2.11 32.06 3.55
CA LEU A 614 -1.04 31.57 4.40
C LEU A 614 0.24 32.31 4.06
N LYS A 615 0.94 32.82 5.09
CA LYS A 615 2.16 33.58 4.87
C LYS A 615 3.31 32.61 4.62
N ASN A 616 3.94 32.69 3.45
CA ASN A 616 5.10 31.86 3.10
C ASN A 616 4.80 30.35 3.21
N ALA A 617 3.69 29.90 2.60
CA ALA A 617 3.40 28.48 2.45
C ALA A 617 4.53 27.80 1.64
N ARG A 618 5.02 26.65 2.11
CA ARG A 618 6.23 26.00 1.57
C ARG A 618 5.96 24.64 0.96
N ALA A 619 5.20 23.79 1.63
CA ALA A 619 4.91 22.42 1.23
C ALA A 619 3.57 21.98 1.82
N SER A 620 3.04 20.89 1.28
CA SER A 620 1.83 20.26 1.77
C SER A 620 1.92 18.74 1.64
N ALA A 621 1.17 18.02 2.47
CA ALA A 621 1.01 16.57 2.39
C ALA A 621 -0.45 16.21 2.71
N LEU A 622 -1.07 15.41 1.84
CA LEU A 622 -2.45 14.96 1.99
C LEU A 622 -2.48 13.54 2.58
N GLN A 623 -3.38 13.31 3.53
CA GLN A 623 -3.79 11.97 3.91
C GLN A 623 -5.29 11.96 4.18
N PHE A 624 -6.05 11.31 3.29
CA PHE A 624 -7.49 11.19 3.36
C PHE A 624 -8.19 12.55 3.55
N ARG A 625 -8.70 12.88 4.74
CA ARG A 625 -9.48 14.11 4.99
C ARG A 625 -8.65 15.33 5.34
N TYR A 626 -7.37 15.17 5.69
CA TYR A 626 -6.57 16.27 6.20
C TYR A 626 -5.36 16.58 5.33
N LEU A 627 -5.15 17.87 5.11
CA LEU A 627 -3.98 18.43 4.46
C LEU A 627 -3.10 19.11 5.51
N PHE A 628 -1.86 18.67 5.60
CA PHE A 628 -0.84 19.25 6.48
C PHE A 628 0.01 20.21 5.65
N VAL A 629 0.10 21.48 6.06
CA VAL A 629 0.77 22.54 5.30
C VAL A 629 1.85 23.16 6.16
N THR A 630 3.06 23.26 5.65
CA THR A 630 4.18 23.92 6.32
C THR A 630 4.32 25.36 5.88
N ASP A 631 4.65 26.25 6.81
CA ASP A 631 5.00 27.63 6.53
C ASP A 631 6.27 28.04 7.31
N ALA A 632 6.55 29.34 7.41
CA ALA A 632 7.70 29.83 8.17
C ALA A 632 7.57 29.67 9.69
N SER A 633 6.36 29.52 10.22
CA SER A 633 6.06 29.41 11.65
C SER A 633 5.90 27.96 12.12
N GLY A 634 5.63 27.02 11.22
CA GLY A 634 5.48 25.63 11.58
C GLY A 634 4.55 24.89 10.64
N ILE A 635 3.64 24.12 11.21
CA ILE A 635 2.68 23.28 10.48
C ILE A 635 1.27 23.68 10.85
N HIS A 636 0.41 23.76 9.84
CA HIS A 636 -1.03 23.98 9.95
C HIS A 636 -1.76 22.76 9.41
N VAL A 637 -2.91 22.43 10.01
CA VAL A 637 -3.78 21.35 9.51
C VAL A 637 -5.08 21.94 8.96
N PHE A 638 -5.48 21.45 7.80
CA PHE A 638 -6.74 21.79 7.15
C PHE A 638 -7.60 20.54 6.98
N ASP A 639 -8.87 20.62 7.39
CA ASP A 639 -9.88 19.66 6.96
C ASP A 639 -10.26 19.98 5.50
N VAL A 640 -9.97 19.03 4.60
CA VAL A 640 -10.25 19.07 3.17
C VAL A 640 -11.25 17.97 2.76
N THR A 641 -12.10 17.53 3.69
CA THR A 641 -13.24 16.63 3.40
C THR A 641 -14.07 17.16 2.23
N ASN A 642 -14.25 18.48 2.17
CA ASN A 642 -14.68 19.17 0.96
C ASN A 642 -13.50 20.01 0.44
N PRO A 643 -12.80 19.56 -0.62
CA PRO A 643 -11.65 20.28 -1.18
C PRO A 643 -11.96 21.67 -1.71
N GLU A 644 -13.22 21.95 -2.06
CA GLU A 644 -13.66 23.28 -2.52
C GLU A 644 -13.90 24.25 -1.36
N GLN A 645 -13.96 23.75 -0.12
CA GLN A 645 -14.09 24.56 1.09
C GLN A 645 -13.12 24.07 2.19
N PRO A 646 -11.80 24.19 1.98
CA PRO A 646 -10.81 23.84 2.99
C PRO A 646 -11.04 24.64 4.28
N LYS A 647 -10.97 23.97 5.44
CA LYS A 647 -11.15 24.61 6.74
C LYS A 647 -9.91 24.45 7.59
N GLN A 648 -9.34 25.56 8.04
CA GLN A 648 -8.24 25.53 9.00
C GLN A 648 -8.74 24.97 10.33
N VAL A 649 -7.95 24.08 10.92
CA VAL A 649 -8.17 23.58 12.27
C VAL A 649 -7.30 24.42 13.20
N GLU A 650 -7.88 25.48 13.79
CA GLU A 650 -7.12 26.56 14.46
C GLU A 650 -6.20 26.08 15.58
N GLN A 651 -6.62 25.07 16.35
CA GLN A 651 -5.79 24.51 17.43
C GLN A 651 -4.69 23.55 16.93
N ALA A 652 -4.75 23.12 15.67
CA ALA A 652 -3.83 22.15 15.09
C ALA A 652 -2.64 22.86 14.42
N HIS A 653 -1.92 23.64 15.23
CA HIS A 653 -0.68 24.30 14.83
C HIS A 653 0.49 23.80 15.66
N ILE A 654 1.56 23.35 14.99
CA ILE A 654 2.82 22.97 15.64
C ILE A 654 3.88 23.99 15.26
N GLN A 655 4.29 24.80 16.22
CA GLN A 655 5.34 25.79 16.04
C GLN A 655 6.70 25.11 15.82
N LEU A 656 7.40 25.50 14.75
CA LEU A 656 8.78 25.12 14.46
C LEU A 656 9.55 26.36 13.99
N ASP A 657 10.87 26.39 14.19
CA ASP A 657 11.66 27.57 13.83
C ASP A 657 11.77 27.75 12.31
N ASN A 658 11.77 26.64 11.57
CA ASN A 658 11.89 26.64 10.12
C ASN A 658 11.35 25.35 9.50
N ALA A 659 10.02 25.22 9.35
CA ALA A 659 9.41 24.06 8.71
C ALA A 659 9.56 24.13 7.18
N ASN A 660 10.28 23.17 6.58
CA ASN A 660 10.43 23.05 5.13
C ASN A 660 9.47 21.97 4.60
N ARG A 661 9.95 20.92 3.95
CA ARG A 661 9.06 19.86 3.43
C ARG A 661 8.53 18.97 4.54
N ILE A 662 7.36 18.39 4.28
CA ILE A 662 6.62 17.50 5.17
C ILE A 662 6.30 16.19 4.44
N TYR A 663 6.42 15.07 5.14
CA TYR A 663 6.02 13.76 4.68
C TYR A 663 5.15 13.06 5.73
N VAL A 664 3.97 12.57 5.34
CA VAL A 664 3.05 11.89 6.27
C VAL A 664 3.02 10.40 5.96
N ALA A 665 3.38 9.58 6.94
CA ALA A 665 3.34 8.12 6.84
C ALA A 665 2.54 7.52 8.01
N ARG A 666 1.39 6.90 7.68
CA ARG A 666 0.37 6.49 8.67
C ARG A 666 0.07 7.61 9.66
N THR A 667 0.28 7.40 10.96
CA THR A 667 -0.07 8.36 12.02
C THR A 667 1.07 9.30 12.39
N TYR A 668 2.14 9.37 11.59
CA TYR A 668 3.26 10.29 11.86
C TYR A 668 3.50 11.21 10.67
N ALA A 669 3.72 12.49 10.97
CA ALA A 669 4.28 13.48 10.06
C ALA A 669 5.75 13.72 10.39
N TYR A 670 6.57 13.76 9.34
CA TYR A 670 8.01 14.00 9.41
C TYR A 670 8.31 15.31 8.68
N VAL A 671 8.89 16.28 9.39
CA VAL A 671 9.15 17.61 8.83
C VAL A 671 10.63 17.93 8.87
N ALA A 672 11.16 18.39 7.75
CA ALA A 672 12.51 18.93 7.66
C ALA A 672 12.54 20.33 8.31
N ALA A 673 13.06 20.41 9.53
CA ALA A 673 12.98 21.59 10.40
C ALA A 673 14.26 22.46 10.38
N GLY A 674 15.00 22.45 9.28
CA GLY A 674 16.23 23.23 9.11
C GLY A 674 17.27 22.91 10.20
N LYS A 675 17.62 23.92 11.00
CA LYS A 675 18.62 23.83 12.09
C LYS A 675 18.19 22.94 13.24
N GLN A 676 16.89 22.70 13.40
CA GLN A 676 16.36 21.81 14.43
C GLN A 676 16.47 20.32 14.01
N GLY A 677 16.98 20.04 12.80
CA GLY A 677 17.03 18.69 12.25
C GLY A 677 15.67 18.29 11.68
N ILE A 678 15.12 17.18 12.15
CA ILE A 678 13.77 16.73 11.77
C ILE A 678 12.82 16.80 12.95
N ALA A 679 11.57 17.17 12.69
CA ALA A 679 10.48 17.05 13.64
C ALA A 679 9.64 15.81 13.33
N ILE A 680 9.41 14.98 14.33
CA ILE A 680 8.49 13.84 14.26
C ILE A 680 7.25 14.20 15.06
N ILE A 681 6.09 14.13 14.41
CA ILE A 681 4.82 14.61 14.95
C ILE A 681 3.81 13.49 14.85
N ASP A 682 3.18 13.17 15.97
CA ASP A 682 2.02 12.30 16.03
C ASP A 682 0.81 13.04 15.46
N VAL A 683 0.21 12.45 14.43
CA VAL A 683 -0.98 12.91 13.73
C VAL A 683 -2.07 11.83 13.70
N GLU A 684 -2.07 10.88 14.65
CA GLU A 684 -3.17 9.90 14.82
C GLU A 684 -4.52 10.62 14.93
N LYS A 685 -4.55 11.70 15.72
CA LYS A 685 -5.65 12.68 15.80
C LYS A 685 -5.24 13.96 15.05
N PRO A 686 -5.56 14.12 13.75
CA PRO A 686 -5.05 15.22 12.93
C PRO A 686 -5.44 16.61 13.43
N GLU A 687 -6.57 16.73 14.13
CA GLU A 687 -7.04 18.00 14.71
C GLU A 687 -6.36 18.36 16.04
N GLN A 688 -5.53 17.46 16.58
CA GLN A 688 -4.77 17.64 17.83
C GLN A 688 -3.36 17.02 17.67
N PRO A 689 -2.57 17.48 16.68
CA PRO A 689 -1.24 16.92 16.43
C PRO A 689 -0.33 17.19 17.63
N LYS A 690 0.68 16.33 17.83
CA LYS A 690 1.63 16.45 18.94
C LYS A 690 3.06 16.26 18.47
N LEU A 691 3.93 17.21 18.78
CA LEU A 691 5.37 17.05 18.57
C LEU A 691 5.89 15.96 19.50
N LEU A 692 6.40 14.86 18.93
CA LEU A 692 6.97 13.73 19.66
C LEU A 692 8.45 13.97 19.95
N GLU A 693 9.21 14.30 18.91
CA GLU A 693 10.67 14.44 19.00
C GLU A 693 11.20 15.46 17.99
N LEU A 694 12.19 16.25 18.41
CA LEU A 694 13.10 16.96 17.51
C LEU A 694 14.43 16.20 17.48
N PHE A 695 14.79 15.67 16.32
CA PHE A 695 15.98 14.86 16.14
C PHE A 695 16.98 15.54 15.22
N ASN A 696 18.16 15.88 15.74
CA ASN A 696 19.23 16.56 15.00
C ASN A 696 20.55 15.75 14.91
N ALA A 697 20.51 14.46 15.29
CA ALA A 697 21.68 13.57 15.30
C ALA A 697 22.94 14.17 15.97
N ASN A 698 22.76 14.82 17.13
CA ASN A 698 23.81 15.53 17.86
C ASN A 698 24.46 16.66 17.03
N GLY A 699 23.64 17.41 16.30
CA GLY A 699 24.06 18.54 15.46
C GLY A 699 24.54 18.17 14.06
N GLN A 700 24.54 16.89 13.68
CA GLN A 700 24.89 16.43 12.33
C GLN A 700 23.77 16.64 11.30
N LEU A 701 22.55 16.87 11.75
CA LEU A 701 21.38 17.30 10.98
C LEU A 701 21.05 18.73 11.40
N ASN A 702 21.43 19.71 10.58
CA ASN A 702 21.30 21.13 10.95
C ASN A 702 20.93 22.05 9.78
N ASP A 703 20.58 21.47 8.63
CA ASP A 703 20.14 22.18 7.44
C ASP A 703 19.08 21.36 6.68
N ALA A 704 18.19 20.69 7.41
CA ALA A 704 17.17 19.81 6.83
C ALA A 704 16.18 20.59 5.94
N ARG A 705 16.13 20.26 4.65
CA ARG A 705 15.27 20.88 3.63
C ARG A 705 14.14 19.98 3.16
N ASP A 706 14.42 18.68 3.02
CA ASP A 706 13.44 17.69 2.58
C ASP A 706 13.61 16.34 3.28
N ILE A 707 12.52 15.58 3.37
CA ILE A 707 12.46 14.28 4.01
C ILE A 707 11.44 13.38 3.31
N VAL A 708 11.82 12.14 3.02
CA VAL A 708 10.90 11.08 2.58
C VAL A 708 11.07 9.84 3.45
N VAL A 709 9.98 9.11 3.66
CA VAL A 709 9.96 7.89 4.48
C VAL A 709 9.55 6.69 3.62
N ALA A 710 10.18 5.54 3.86
CA ALA A 710 9.90 4.31 3.14
C ALA A 710 10.25 3.07 3.96
N SER A 711 9.66 1.93 3.59
CA SER A 711 9.96 0.63 4.20
C SER A 711 10.85 -0.22 3.30
N THR A 712 11.89 -0.80 3.88
CA THR A 712 12.72 -1.83 3.23
C THR A 712 12.71 -3.06 4.14
N ASN A 713 12.20 -4.17 3.61
CA ASN A 713 11.98 -5.42 4.34
C ASN A 713 11.07 -5.25 5.57
N ALA A 714 11.63 -5.25 6.79
CA ALA A 714 10.88 -5.14 8.04
C ALA A 714 11.10 -3.81 8.78
N SER A 715 11.90 -2.89 8.22
CA SER A 715 12.28 -1.63 8.85
C SER A 715 11.78 -0.42 8.07
N LEU A 716 11.49 0.64 8.81
CA LEU A 716 11.16 1.96 8.29
C LEU A 716 12.42 2.84 8.29
N PHE A 717 12.60 3.63 7.24
CA PHE A 717 13.74 4.52 7.06
C PHE A 717 13.28 5.92 6.63
N ALA A 718 14.05 6.94 6.99
CA ALA A 718 13.92 8.30 6.45
C ALA A 718 15.17 8.69 5.67
N TYR A 719 14.96 9.39 4.56
CA TYR A 719 16.00 9.94 3.70
C TYR A 719 15.85 11.45 3.70
N VAL A 720 16.89 12.16 4.14
CA VAL A 720 16.82 13.60 4.43
C VAL A 720 17.82 14.35 3.56
N ALA A 721 17.34 15.31 2.77
CA ALA A 721 18.18 16.32 2.15
C ALA A 721 18.53 17.36 3.22
N ASP A 722 19.76 17.31 3.71
CA ASP A 722 20.27 18.15 4.80
C ASP A 722 21.15 19.29 4.26
N GLY A 723 20.67 19.95 3.20
CA GLY A 723 21.26 21.18 2.67
C GLY A 723 22.75 21.04 2.44
N GLN A 724 23.53 21.92 3.07
CA GLN A 724 24.99 21.89 2.96
C GLN A 724 25.61 20.55 3.36
N ASN A 725 24.99 19.73 4.20
CA ASN A 725 25.56 18.45 4.65
C ASN A 725 25.28 17.27 3.71
N GLY A 726 24.48 17.46 2.65
CA GLY A 726 24.11 16.43 1.69
C GLY A 726 22.99 15.50 2.18
N LEU A 727 23.06 14.21 1.85
CA LEU A 727 22.04 13.21 2.23
C LEU A 727 22.33 12.61 3.62
N LYS A 728 21.28 12.43 4.41
CA LYS A 728 21.28 11.60 5.63
C LYS A 728 20.28 10.45 5.49
N VAL A 729 20.65 9.27 5.97
CA VAL A 729 19.75 8.10 6.06
C VAL A 729 19.57 7.73 7.52
N LEU A 730 18.31 7.70 7.94
CA LEU A 730 17.89 7.38 9.30
C LEU A 730 17.14 6.05 9.31
N GLN A 731 17.47 5.17 10.26
CA GLN A 731 16.60 4.06 10.60
C GLN A 731 15.57 4.55 11.62
N LEU A 732 14.28 4.35 11.33
CA LEU A 732 13.18 4.75 12.21
C LEU A 732 12.64 3.58 13.01
N THR A 733 12.74 2.35 12.52
CA THR A 733 12.33 1.16 13.28
C THR A 733 13.28 -0.01 13.08
N SER A 734 13.55 -0.76 14.14
CA SER A 734 14.19 -2.07 14.10
C SER A 734 13.76 -2.94 15.29
N PRO A 735 13.91 -4.27 15.20
CA PRO A 735 13.55 -5.17 16.30
C PRO A 735 14.15 -4.77 17.66
N ASP A 736 15.44 -4.40 17.67
CA ASP A 736 16.14 -4.03 18.92
C ASP A 736 15.67 -2.69 19.53
N THR A 737 15.21 -1.74 18.70
CA THR A 737 14.91 -0.37 19.14
C THR A 737 13.42 -0.13 19.32
N GLN A 738 12.60 -0.87 18.58
CA GLN A 738 11.16 -0.79 18.56
C GLN A 738 10.58 -2.21 18.44
N PRO A 739 10.42 -2.97 19.53
CA PRO A 739 9.94 -4.36 19.50
C PRO A 739 8.48 -4.49 19.02
N LYS A 740 7.73 -3.38 18.99
CA LYS A 740 6.34 -3.32 18.51
C LYS A 740 6.22 -3.08 16.99
N PHE A 741 7.30 -3.22 16.22
CA PHE A 741 7.39 -2.94 14.78
C PHE A 741 6.36 -3.65 13.88
N TYR A 742 5.62 -4.65 14.39
CA TYR A 742 4.50 -5.29 13.69
C TYR A 742 3.15 -4.55 13.82
N GLY A 743 3.01 -3.55 14.68
CA GLY A 743 1.80 -2.73 14.83
C GLY A 743 1.43 -1.89 13.59
N PHE A 744 0.23 -1.29 13.61
CA PHE A 744 -0.17 -0.29 12.62
C PHE A 744 0.65 1.00 12.81
N SER A 745 0.85 1.44 14.04
CA SER A 745 1.56 2.67 14.40
C SER A 745 2.73 2.42 15.36
N PRO A 746 3.79 1.72 14.92
CA PRO A 746 4.98 1.62 15.76
C PRO A 746 5.63 2.99 15.91
N GLU A 747 5.93 3.40 17.15
CA GLU A 747 6.59 4.67 17.44
C GLU A 747 7.98 4.72 16.76
N PRO A 748 8.29 5.74 15.95
CA PRO A 748 9.59 5.87 15.29
C PRO A 748 10.70 6.20 16.31
N LYS A 749 11.85 5.55 16.16
CA LYS A 749 13.07 5.74 16.96
C LYS A 749 14.24 6.09 16.03
N PRO A 750 14.42 7.37 15.66
CA PRO A 750 15.38 7.76 14.64
C PRO A 750 16.84 7.48 15.05
N GLN A 751 17.60 6.88 14.14
CA GLN A 751 19.04 6.63 14.29
C GLN A 751 19.79 6.96 13.01
N LEU A 752 20.81 7.80 13.09
CA LEU A 752 21.67 8.12 11.94
C LEU A 752 22.57 6.92 11.60
N ILE A 753 22.30 6.30 10.44
CA ILE A 753 22.98 5.09 9.98
C ILE A 753 23.91 5.32 8.78
N ALA A 754 23.65 6.34 7.96
CA ALA A 754 24.51 6.66 6.81
C ALA A 754 24.44 8.15 6.41
N THR A 755 25.50 8.63 5.77
CA THR A 755 25.61 10.00 5.25
C THR A 755 26.29 10.03 3.88
N TYR A 756 25.96 11.03 3.06
CA TYR A 756 26.68 11.32 1.82
C TYR A 756 26.76 12.84 1.62
N LYS A 757 27.96 13.39 1.44
CA LYS A 757 28.16 14.82 1.18
C LYS A 757 28.05 15.09 -0.32
N THR A 758 27.05 15.89 -0.70
CA THR A 758 26.88 16.37 -2.08
C THR A 758 27.80 17.55 -2.38
N ALA A 759 28.03 17.82 -3.67
CA ALA A 759 28.87 18.94 -4.12
C ALA A 759 28.20 20.30 -3.84
N TYR A 760 26.88 20.37 -4.02
CA TYR A 760 26.03 21.52 -3.73
C TYR A 760 25.05 21.20 -2.59
N PRO A 761 24.43 22.21 -1.95
CA PRO A 761 23.41 21.99 -0.94
C PRO A 761 22.25 21.13 -1.45
N ALA A 762 21.93 20.04 -0.74
CA ALA A 762 20.81 19.16 -1.05
C ALA A 762 19.47 19.82 -0.69
N LEU A 763 18.58 19.95 -1.67
CA LEU A 763 17.32 20.67 -1.54
C LEU A 763 16.11 19.74 -1.45
N SER A 764 16.15 18.60 -2.14
CA SER A 764 14.99 17.74 -2.32
C SER A 764 15.36 16.26 -2.42
N VAL A 765 14.41 15.38 -2.05
CA VAL A 765 14.54 13.93 -2.19
C VAL A 765 13.31 13.38 -2.89
N SER A 766 13.50 12.50 -3.88
CA SER A 766 12.37 11.93 -4.61
C SER A 766 11.53 10.99 -3.74
N LYS A 767 10.20 11.12 -3.84
CA LYS A 767 9.25 10.20 -3.20
C LYS A 767 9.42 8.78 -3.74
N GLY A 768 9.58 7.80 -2.84
CA GLY A 768 9.61 6.38 -3.22
C GLY A 768 8.26 5.87 -3.75
N LEU A 769 8.32 4.86 -4.61
CA LEU A 769 7.17 4.19 -5.25
C LEU A 769 6.06 3.84 -4.23
N ASP A 770 4.83 4.26 -4.52
CA ASP A 770 3.66 3.91 -3.71
C ASP A 770 3.32 2.42 -3.91
N ARG A 771 3.30 1.64 -2.84
CA ARG A 771 3.03 0.18 -2.90
C ARG A 771 1.71 -0.26 -2.27
N ASP A 772 1.05 0.62 -1.51
CA ASP A 772 -0.25 0.37 -0.87
C ASP A 772 -1.38 1.25 -1.40
N ARG A 773 -1.15 1.97 -2.50
CA ARG A 773 -2.12 2.81 -3.20
C ARG A 773 -2.65 2.12 -4.45
N ALA A 774 -3.96 2.05 -4.61
CA ALA A 774 -4.62 1.45 -5.77
C ALA A 774 -5.65 2.38 -6.44
N VAL A 775 -6.04 3.44 -5.75
CA VAL A 775 -7.05 4.42 -6.17
C VAL A 775 -6.64 5.80 -5.66
N ASP A 776 -7.05 6.85 -6.38
CA ASP A 776 -6.93 8.22 -5.88
C ASP A 776 -8.13 8.66 -5.03
N GLU A 777 -8.01 9.84 -4.44
CA GLU A 777 -9.00 10.44 -3.53
C GLU A 777 -10.35 10.73 -4.22
N THR A 778 -10.37 10.76 -5.55
CA THR A 778 -11.56 10.94 -6.41
C THR A 778 -12.05 9.61 -7.01
N GLY A 779 -11.55 8.47 -6.55
CA GLY A 779 -12.07 7.16 -6.93
C GLY A 779 -11.59 6.61 -8.27
N HIS A 780 -10.56 7.20 -8.88
CA HIS A 780 -9.99 6.67 -10.12
C HIS A 780 -8.90 5.64 -9.84
N GLN A 781 -9.01 4.49 -10.50
CA GLN A 781 -8.11 3.35 -10.33
C GLN A 781 -6.71 3.62 -10.89
N ILE A 782 -5.69 3.15 -10.17
CA ILE A 782 -4.26 3.28 -10.51
C ILE A 782 -3.62 1.92 -10.77
N ALA A 783 -3.97 0.91 -9.96
CA ALA A 783 -3.35 -0.40 -9.97
C ALA A 783 -4.27 -1.49 -10.53
N VAL A 784 -3.66 -2.53 -11.09
CA VAL A 784 -4.42 -3.68 -11.65
C VAL A 784 -5.04 -4.53 -10.56
N PHE A 785 -6.25 -5.02 -10.82
CA PHE A 785 -6.95 -5.94 -9.94
C PHE A 785 -6.99 -7.34 -10.58
N GLY A 786 -6.49 -8.35 -9.87
CA GLY A 786 -6.22 -9.69 -10.42
C GLY A 786 -7.45 -10.57 -10.74
N ARG A 787 -8.66 -10.02 -10.79
CA ARG A 787 -9.91 -10.73 -11.10
C ARG A 787 -10.78 -9.87 -12.01
N ILE A 788 -11.44 -10.51 -12.98
CA ILE A 788 -12.31 -9.81 -13.94
C ILE A 788 -13.39 -9.02 -13.19
N GLY A 789 -13.53 -7.73 -13.51
CA GLY A 789 -14.49 -6.81 -12.89
C GLY A 789 -14.27 -6.48 -11.42
N SER A 790 -13.21 -7.01 -10.78
CA SER A 790 -12.83 -6.52 -9.44
C SER A 790 -12.11 -5.18 -9.56
N ARG A 791 -12.34 -4.29 -8.59
CA ARG A 791 -11.88 -2.90 -8.64
C ARG A 791 -11.82 -2.26 -7.25
N PRO A 792 -11.13 -1.12 -7.06
CA PRO A 792 -11.32 -0.31 -5.86
C PRO A 792 -12.76 0.25 -5.80
N LEU A 793 -13.12 0.85 -4.67
CA LEU A 793 -14.39 1.57 -4.52
C LEU A 793 -14.38 2.86 -5.37
N THR A 794 -15.51 3.23 -5.95
CA THR A 794 -15.68 4.54 -6.60
C THR A 794 -15.76 5.65 -5.56
N GLN A 795 -15.64 6.92 -5.97
CA GLN A 795 -15.78 8.06 -5.05
C GLN A 795 -17.07 8.02 -4.23
N GLU A 796 -18.20 7.77 -4.89
CA GLU A 796 -19.52 7.69 -4.25
C GLU A 796 -19.58 6.54 -3.23
N GLU A 797 -19.04 5.37 -3.58
CA GLU A 797 -18.98 4.22 -2.69
C GLU A 797 -18.08 4.48 -1.48
N MET A 798 -16.93 5.15 -1.67
CA MET A 798 -16.04 5.56 -0.58
C MET A 798 -16.73 6.56 0.34
N GLN A 799 -17.34 7.62 -0.23
CA GLN A 799 -18.01 8.67 0.55
C GLN A 799 -19.13 8.12 1.43
N LYS A 800 -19.87 7.09 0.99
CA LYS A 800 -20.89 6.43 1.83
C LYS A 800 -20.34 5.83 3.13
N LEU A 801 -19.02 5.60 3.24
CA LEU A 801 -18.40 5.06 4.45
C LEU A 801 -18.08 6.13 5.51
N TYR A 802 -18.10 7.41 5.15
CA TYR A 802 -17.68 8.48 6.06
C TYR A 802 -18.44 9.80 5.93
N LEU A 803 -19.20 10.01 4.86
CA LEU A 803 -20.05 11.17 4.63
C LEU A 803 -21.53 10.83 4.63
N ASP A 804 -22.27 11.83 5.06
CA ASP A 804 -23.70 11.84 5.12
C ASP A 804 -24.27 12.43 3.81
N GLU A 805 -25.57 12.29 3.52
CA GLU A 805 -26.22 12.88 2.32
C GLU A 805 -26.03 14.40 2.12
N LYS A 806 -25.58 15.13 3.16
CA LYS A 806 -25.27 16.57 3.09
C LYS A 806 -23.77 16.83 2.93
N GLY A 807 -22.97 15.79 2.71
CA GLY A 807 -21.51 15.85 2.59
C GLY A 807 -20.78 16.08 3.91
N LYS A 808 -21.43 15.87 5.07
CA LYS A 808 -20.80 16.03 6.38
C LYS A 808 -20.23 14.70 6.89
N PRO A 809 -19.06 14.70 7.56
CA PRO A 809 -18.57 13.54 8.28
C PRO A 809 -19.57 13.00 9.29
N TRP A 810 -19.73 11.68 9.34
CA TRP A 810 -20.43 10.99 10.43
C TRP A 810 -19.49 9.99 11.10
N PHE A 811 -19.73 9.74 12.39
CA PHE A 811 -18.80 9.02 13.26
C PHE A 811 -19.47 7.85 13.98
N VAL A 812 -18.67 6.87 14.39
CA VAL A 812 -19.13 5.68 15.11
C VAL A 812 -18.27 5.38 16.35
N SER A 813 -18.89 4.74 17.34
CA SER A 813 -18.20 4.05 18.43
C SER A 813 -18.35 2.54 18.30
N ASN A 814 -17.35 1.80 18.79
CA ASN A 814 -17.39 0.33 18.90
C ASN A 814 -18.22 -0.17 20.10
N GLU A 815 -18.58 0.73 21.02
CA GLU A 815 -19.45 0.41 22.14
C GLU A 815 -20.89 0.22 21.66
N VAL A 816 -21.58 -0.77 22.23
CA VAL A 816 -23.03 -0.92 22.01
C VAL A 816 -23.71 -0.08 23.08
N LYS A 817 -24.18 1.10 22.69
CA LYS A 817 -24.96 2.01 23.54
C LYS A 817 -26.40 1.52 23.69
#